data_AF-A0A1M7YA40-F1
#
_entry.id   AF-A0A1M7YA40-F1
#
_cell.length_a   1.000
_cell.length_b   1.000
_cell.length_c   1.000
_cell.angle_alpha   90.00
_cell.angle_beta   90.00
_cell.angle_gamma   90.00
#
_symmetry.space_group_name_H-M   'P 1'
#
loop_
_entity.id
_entity.type
_entity.pdbx_description
1 polymer ?
#
loop_
_entity_poly.entity_id
_entity_poly.type
_entity_poly.pdbx_seq_one_letter_code
_entity_poly.pdbx_strand_id
1 'polypeptide(L)'
;MEKNIVIVGAGYSGILTAKKLAKRFKKNPEVAITIIDKNPFHTMLTELHEVAASRVDEDSIKISLKKVFAGRRVKVVHDTVTSIDYTDKKVVGNLGEYQYDFLVLAAGSKPTFYGVPGADEHSYKLWSYEDAVKLKDRIHNVFRQAACETNVEERKKLLSFYVVGAGFTGVEMVGELAEYVPILCEKYEIDRREVTLFDVDGLSRVIPNLTEKLSAKVARRLDKMGVSLILNATVSAVGNDFIELKQGDKVNHYTAGTIVWAAGIQSADITQEAGKNLELTRGARVQVDSYLRSTKDEKVYIAGDNMYYVPEGEERPVPQMVENCEQCADTIAHNIVCAVNGQGEMESYKPSFHGVMVSIGGRYGVAYVGTPKHMFSLASFFAMFTKHFINIIYFIQVLGWNKVFSYIKHEFFTIRNCRSFVGGHFSNRTPSFLLIFLRIWLGAVWVYEGVMKIVEGWFNSPKLNDFFGGANTWYNSILNAATNVATKAVESGAADATSSATASGGGEGAAQAAGQVLMNFNFLGLVKFIFVSGKKLSESTLNDLAFKLDIPLMNWFVNHLILPYNGMQMFMQIFIVIAEVLIGLALIGGLITGPAAAVSLVLQFMFVCTTGLYLNTFWMIFAGIAMLIGAGRTFGIDYYAMPGLKKWWKKLPFVRKLYIYND
;
A
#
# COMPACT_ATOMS: atom_id res chain seq x y z
N MET A 1 28.13 -19.10 -25.95
CA MET A 1 26.76 -19.08 -26.50
C MET A 1 25.88 -18.42 -25.46
N GLU A 2 24.97 -17.54 -25.89
CA GLU A 2 24.00 -16.92 -24.98
C GLU A 2 23.06 -17.98 -24.39
N LYS A 3 22.90 -17.99 -23.05
CA LYS A 3 22.03 -18.88 -22.31
C LYS A 3 20.63 -18.28 -22.21
N ASN A 4 19.64 -18.99 -22.73
CA ASN A 4 18.26 -18.52 -22.80
C ASN A 4 17.45 -19.04 -21.61
N ILE A 5 16.96 -18.13 -20.78
CA ILE A 5 16.00 -18.44 -19.71
C ILE A 5 14.63 -17.92 -20.15
N VAL A 6 13.68 -18.84 -20.36
CA VAL A 6 12.30 -18.53 -20.76
C VAL A 6 11.38 -18.76 -19.58
N ILE A 7 10.55 -17.77 -19.27
CA ILE A 7 9.57 -17.79 -18.18
C ILE A 7 8.18 -17.66 -18.80
N VAL A 8 7.32 -18.65 -18.59
CA VAL A 8 5.94 -18.66 -19.09
C VAL A 8 5.00 -18.22 -17.97
N GLY A 9 4.38 -17.07 -18.13
CA GLY A 9 3.49 -16.43 -17.16
C GLY A 9 4.17 -15.30 -16.39
N ALA A 10 3.51 -14.14 -16.34
CA ALA A 10 3.89 -12.94 -15.60
C ALA A 10 2.97 -12.69 -14.39
N GLY A 11 2.53 -13.78 -13.74
CA GLY A 11 1.89 -13.74 -12.43
C GLY A 11 2.87 -13.42 -11.30
N TYR A 12 2.47 -13.71 -10.07
CA TYR A 12 3.26 -13.43 -8.85
C TYR A 12 4.66 -14.08 -8.91
N SER A 13 4.73 -15.38 -9.20
CA SER A 13 5.99 -16.13 -9.25
C SER A 13 6.85 -15.71 -10.44
N GLY A 14 6.29 -15.65 -11.64
CA GLY A 14 7.02 -15.34 -12.86
C GLY A 14 7.72 -13.98 -12.83
N ILE A 15 7.03 -12.93 -12.36
CA ILE A 15 7.63 -11.60 -12.21
C ILE A 15 8.79 -11.61 -11.22
N LEU A 16 8.59 -12.22 -10.05
CA LEU A 16 9.60 -12.22 -9.00
C LEU A 16 10.83 -13.02 -9.43
N THR A 17 10.63 -14.17 -10.07
CA THR A 17 11.71 -14.99 -10.66
C THR A 17 12.50 -14.18 -11.69
N ALA A 18 11.83 -13.57 -12.66
CA ALA A 18 12.47 -12.75 -13.70
C ALA A 18 13.28 -11.59 -13.10
N LYS A 19 12.73 -10.89 -12.09
CA LYS A 19 13.40 -9.77 -11.44
C LYS A 19 14.63 -10.21 -10.65
N LYS A 20 14.54 -11.32 -9.93
CA LYS A 20 15.64 -11.90 -9.15
C LYS A 20 16.76 -12.37 -10.08
N LEU A 21 16.43 -13.08 -11.15
CA LEU A 21 17.38 -13.47 -12.20
C LEU A 21 18.06 -12.25 -12.83
N ALA A 22 17.29 -11.24 -13.24
CA ALA A 22 17.85 -10.02 -13.84
C ALA A 22 18.78 -9.25 -12.89
N LYS A 23 18.53 -9.32 -11.57
CA LYS A 23 19.42 -8.75 -10.54
C LYS A 23 20.70 -9.58 -10.42
N ARG A 24 20.60 -10.91 -10.29
CA ARG A 24 21.73 -11.83 -10.11
C ARG A 24 22.64 -11.85 -11.35
N PHE A 25 22.08 -11.85 -12.55
CA PHE A 25 22.82 -11.81 -13.81
C PHE A 25 23.14 -10.42 -14.32
N LYS A 26 22.90 -9.33 -13.58
CA LYS A 26 23.01 -7.93 -14.08
C LYS A 26 24.29 -7.62 -14.89
N LYS A 27 25.42 -8.22 -14.52
CA LYS A 27 26.72 -8.01 -15.16
C LYS A 27 27.09 -9.06 -16.22
N ASN A 28 26.31 -10.13 -16.40
CA ASN A 28 26.61 -11.21 -17.33
C ASN A 28 25.86 -11.00 -18.67
N PRO A 29 26.51 -10.55 -19.75
CA PRO A 29 25.87 -10.35 -21.07
C PRO A 29 25.48 -11.64 -21.77
N GLU A 30 25.98 -12.79 -21.33
CA GLU A 30 25.73 -14.08 -21.99
C GLU A 30 24.44 -14.75 -21.53
N VAL A 31 23.58 -14.06 -20.78
CA VAL A 31 22.30 -14.59 -20.31
C VAL A 31 21.15 -13.72 -20.79
N ALA A 32 20.27 -14.31 -21.61
CA ALA A 32 19.01 -13.73 -22.04
C ALA A 32 17.88 -14.21 -21.15
N ILE A 33 17.07 -13.28 -20.65
CA ILE A 33 15.86 -13.59 -19.87
C ILE A 33 14.65 -13.11 -20.67
N THR A 34 13.76 -14.03 -21.01
CA THR A 34 12.50 -13.74 -21.70
C THR A 34 11.34 -14.15 -20.80
N ILE A 35 10.38 -13.24 -20.60
CA ILE A 35 9.11 -13.53 -19.93
C ILE A 35 7.98 -13.37 -20.93
N ILE A 36 7.11 -14.39 -21.01
CA ILE A 36 6.01 -14.47 -21.97
C ILE A 36 4.70 -14.48 -21.18
N ASP A 37 3.80 -13.56 -21.49
CA ASP A 37 2.46 -13.53 -20.90
C ASP A 37 1.43 -13.11 -21.95
N LYS A 38 0.20 -13.61 -21.83
CA LYS A 38 -0.90 -13.24 -22.72
C LYS A 38 -1.32 -11.77 -22.57
N ASN A 39 -1.09 -11.18 -21.39
CA ASN A 39 -1.48 -9.82 -21.04
C ASN A 39 -0.26 -8.88 -20.96
N PRO A 40 -0.39 -7.60 -21.33
CA PRO A 40 0.68 -6.61 -21.20
C PRO A 40 0.87 -6.10 -19.75
N PHE A 41 0.13 -6.67 -18.80
CA PHE A 41 0.10 -6.32 -17.39
C PHE A 41 0.01 -7.56 -16.51
N HIS A 42 0.57 -7.44 -15.32
CA HIS A 42 0.32 -8.33 -14.20
C HIS A 42 -0.98 -7.95 -13.49
N THR A 43 -1.77 -8.95 -13.15
CA THR A 43 -3.06 -8.77 -12.46
C THR A 43 -2.91 -9.07 -10.98
N MET A 44 -3.39 -8.17 -10.13
CA MET A 44 -3.52 -8.39 -8.68
C MET A 44 -4.72 -9.29 -8.41
N LEU A 45 -4.47 -10.61 -8.39
CA LEU A 45 -5.52 -11.61 -8.17
C LEU A 45 -6.18 -11.48 -6.79
N THR A 46 -5.43 -10.99 -5.80
CA THR A 46 -5.91 -10.79 -4.42
C THR A 46 -6.90 -9.63 -4.26
N GLU A 47 -7.15 -8.85 -5.31
CA GLU A 47 -8.00 -7.65 -5.26
C GLU A 47 -9.14 -7.69 -6.29
N LEU A 48 -9.39 -8.85 -6.94
CA LEU A 48 -10.40 -8.99 -7.99
C LEU A 48 -11.81 -8.72 -7.48
N HIS A 49 -12.14 -9.19 -6.27
CA HIS A 49 -13.43 -8.97 -5.61
C HIS A 49 -13.75 -7.50 -5.41
N GLU A 50 -12.72 -6.67 -5.20
CA GLU A 50 -12.85 -5.23 -4.98
C GLU A 50 -13.27 -4.51 -6.27
N VAL A 51 -12.74 -4.95 -7.42
CA VAL A 51 -13.14 -4.45 -8.74
C VAL A 51 -14.53 -4.97 -9.12
N ALA A 52 -14.80 -6.26 -8.89
CA ALA A 52 -16.09 -6.88 -9.18
C ALA A 52 -17.24 -6.16 -8.44
N ALA A 53 -17.03 -5.72 -7.20
CA ALA A 53 -17.99 -4.95 -6.42
C ALA A 53 -17.83 -3.42 -6.55
N SER A 54 -17.13 -2.93 -7.59
CA SER A 54 -16.93 -1.50 -7.89
C SER A 54 -16.38 -0.66 -6.72
N ARG A 55 -15.61 -1.26 -5.79
CA ARG A 55 -14.97 -0.53 -4.70
C ARG A 55 -13.78 0.28 -5.21
N VAL A 56 -12.98 -0.33 -6.07
CA VAL A 56 -11.79 0.28 -6.69
C VAL A 56 -11.93 0.31 -8.21
N ASP A 57 -11.13 1.17 -8.86
CA ASP A 57 -11.05 1.21 -10.31
C ASP A 57 -10.29 0.01 -10.88
N GLU A 58 -10.64 -0.41 -12.08
CA GLU A 58 -10.01 -1.52 -12.80
C GLU A 58 -8.49 -1.38 -12.98
N ASP A 59 -8.00 -0.15 -13.09
CA ASP A 59 -6.57 0.13 -13.20
C ASP A 59 -5.81 -0.12 -11.89
N SER A 60 -6.50 -0.24 -10.74
CA SER A 60 -5.86 -0.51 -9.44
C SER A 60 -5.22 -1.90 -9.41
N ILE A 61 -5.79 -2.87 -10.15
CA ILE A 61 -5.33 -4.26 -10.18
C ILE A 61 -4.40 -4.57 -11.36
N LYS A 62 -4.16 -3.61 -12.26
CA LYS A 62 -3.27 -3.78 -13.41
C LYS A 62 -1.90 -3.16 -13.16
N ILE A 63 -0.84 -3.95 -13.35
CA ILE A 63 0.55 -3.52 -13.23
C ILE A 63 1.27 -3.76 -14.56
N SER A 64 1.62 -2.69 -15.27
CA SER A 64 2.30 -2.81 -16.57
C SER A 64 3.64 -3.58 -16.47
N LEU A 65 3.79 -4.64 -17.27
CA LEU A 65 5.02 -5.44 -17.31
C LEU A 65 6.22 -4.61 -17.78
N LYS A 66 6.01 -3.70 -18.74
CA LYS A 66 7.05 -2.75 -19.19
C LYS A 66 7.54 -1.86 -18.06
N LYS A 67 6.66 -1.42 -17.15
CA LYS A 67 7.05 -0.63 -15.97
C LYS A 67 7.83 -1.48 -14.96
N VAL A 68 7.40 -2.73 -14.72
CA VAL A 68 8.06 -3.68 -13.82
C VAL A 68 9.51 -3.96 -14.23
N PHE A 69 9.74 -4.20 -15.52
CA PHE A 69 11.06 -4.52 -16.05
C PHE A 69 11.84 -3.31 -16.57
N ALA A 70 11.35 -2.09 -16.35
CA ALA A 70 12.04 -0.87 -16.77
C ALA A 70 13.47 -0.81 -16.21
N GLY A 71 14.45 -0.67 -17.10
CA GLY A 71 15.87 -0.62 -16.73
C GLY A 71 16.48 -1.96 -16.28
N ARG A 72 15.79 -3.08 -16.55
CA ARG A 72 16.28 -4.46 -16.36
C ARG A 72 16.43 -5.15 -17.72
N ARG A 73 17.36 -6.09 -17.82
CA ARG A 73 17.57 -6.91 -19.03
C ARG A 73 16.63 -8.10 -19.01
N VAL A 74 15.35 -7.83 -19.20
CA VAL A 74 14.29 -8.84 -19.35
C VAL A 74 13.49 -8.47 -20.58
N LYS A 75 13.43 -9.39 -21.55
CA LYS A 75 12.59 -9.26 -22.75
C LYS A 75 11.17 -9.66 -22.37
N VAL A 76 10.23 -8.71 -22.45
CA VAL A 76 8.81 -8.97 -22.25
C VAL A 76 8.20 -9.28 -23.61
N VAL A 77 7.59 -10.45 -23.73
CA VAL A 77 6.86 -10.91 -24.92
C VAL A 77 5.39 -11.03 -24.56
N HIS A 78 4.54 -10.48 -25.41
CA HIS A 78 3.10 -10.62 -25.27
C HIS A 78 2.64 -11.69 -26.26
N ASP A 79 2.47 -12.91 -25.78
CA ASP A 79 2.00 -14.05 -26.57
C ASP A 79 1.25 -15.03 -25.66
N THR A 80 0.29 -15.75 -26.23
CA THR A 80 -0.38 -16.86 -25.55
C THR A 80 0.36 -18.14 -25.91
N VAL A 81 1.02 -18.74 -24.92
CA VAL A 81 1.71 -20.02 -25.07
C VAL A 81 0.68 -21.14 -25.18
N THR A 82 0.84 -22.00 -26.20
CA THR A 82 -0.06 -23.10 -26.51
C THR A 82 0.54 -24.46 -26.20
N SER A 83 1.85 -24.63 -26.35
CA SER A 83 2.55 -25.89 -26.08
C SER A 83 4.04 -25.68 -25.77
N ILE A 84 4.68 -26.75 -25.31
CA ILE A 84 6.11 -26.78 -25.00
C ILE A 84 6.70 -28.01 -25.68
N ASP A 85 7.72 -27.79 -26.49
CA ASP A 85 8.51 -28.83 -27.14
C ASP A 85 9.80 -29.05 -26.35
N TYR A 86 9.84 -30.17 -25.62
CA TYR A 86 10.96 -30.54 -24.77
C TYR A 86 12.13 -31.16 -25.57
N THR A 87 11.88 -31.63 -26.79
CA THR A 87 12.91 -32.24 -27.64
C THR A 87 13.77 -31.15 -28.29
N ASP A 88 13.12 -30.19 -28.93
CA ASP A 88 13.79 -29.04 -29.56
C ASP A 88 14.04 -27.89 -28.57
N LYS A 89 13.57 -28.02 -27.32
CA LYS A 89 13.71 -27.04 -26.23
C LYS A 89 13.17 -25.66 -26.59
N LYS A 90 11.93 -25.63 -27.07
CA LYS A 90 11.24 -24.40 -27.45
C LYS A 90 9.84 -24.30 -26.84
N VAL A 91 9.47 -23.09 -26.45
CA VAL A 91 8.11 -22.73 -26.07
C VAL A 91 7.38 -22.23 -27.32
N VAL A 92 6.19 -22.78 -27.60
CA VAL A 92 5.40 -22.43 -28.78
C VAL A 92 4.19 -21.61 -28.34
N GLY A 93 4.05 -20.42 -28.91
CA GLY A 93 2.88 -19.56 -28.74
C GLY A 93 2.19 -19.26 -30.08
N ASN A 94 1.13 -18.46 -30.01
CA ASN A 94 0.35 -18.08 -31.19
C ASN A 94 1.14 -17.19 -32.17
N LEU A 95 2.11 -16.43 -31.68
CA LEU A 95 2.83 -15.42 -32.47
C LEU A 95 4.28 -15.83 -32.78
N GLY A 96 4.81 -16.86 -32.13
CA GLY A 96 6.14 -17.37 -32.44
C GLY A 96 6.62 -18.50 -31.55
N GLU A 97 7.88 -18.88 -31.78
CA GLU A 97 8.60 -19.90 -31.03
C GLU A 97 9.76 -19.27 -30.26
N TYR A 98 10.00 -19.77 -29.04
CA TYR A 98 10.97 -19.19 -28.12
C TYR A 98 11.88 -20.29 -27.56
N GLN A 99 13.13 -20.29 -28.02
CA GLN A 99 14.16 -21.24 -27.60
C GLN A 99 14.57 -21.04 -26.14
N TYR A 100 14.82 -22.13 -25.42
CA TYR A 100 15.25 -22.10 -24.02
C TYR A 100 16.40 -23.08 -23.71
N ASP A 101 17.32 -22.65 -22.86
CA ASP A 101 18.22 -23.56 -22.12
C ASP A 101 17.62 -23.94 -20.76
N PHE A 102 16.85 -23.02 -20.17
CA PHE A 102 16.13 -23.20 -18.92
C PHE A 102 14.72 -22.63 -19.05
N LEU A 103 13.73 -23.39 -18.59
CA LEU A 103 12.32 -23.03 -18.63
C LEU A 103 11.78 -22.86 -17.21
N VAL A 104 11.01 -21.81 -16.97
CA VAL A 104 10.21 -21.65 -15.76
C VAL A 104 8.74 -21.60 -16.14
N LEU A 105 7.96 -22.57 -15.68
CA LEU A 105 6.52 -22.62 -15.86
C LEU A 105 5.82 -21.96 -14.67
N ALA A 106 5.29 -20.76 -14.89
CA ALA A 106 4.66 -19.89 -13.89
C ALA A 106 3.30 -19.37 -14.39
N ALA A 107 2.57 -20.22 -15.12
CA ALA A 107 1.32 -19.87 -15.81
C ALA A 107 0.13 -19.65 -14.86
N GLY A 108 0.27 -20.01 -13.58
CA GLY A 108 -0.78 -19.89 -12.58
C GLY A 108 -1.87 -20.95 -12.74
N SER A 109 -3.02 -20.67 -12.17
CA SER A 109 -4.16 -21.58 -12.08
C SER A 109 -5.39 -21.02 -12.81
N LYS A 110 -6.44 -21.84 -12.90
CA LYS A 110 -7.77 -21.50 -13.40
C LYS A 110 -8.84 -22.11 -12.48
N PRO A 111 -10.09 -21.63 -12.50
CA PRO A 111 -11.19 -22.26 -11.77
C PRO A 111 -11.39 -23.73 -12.14
N THR A 112 -11.83 -24.53 -11.18
CA THR A 112 -12.30 -25.90 -11.43
C THR A 112 -13.76 -26.04 -11.00
N PHE A 113 -14.55 -26.67 -11.85
CA PHE A 113 -15.99 -26.86 -11.66
C PHE A 113 -16.34 -28.25 -11.11
N TYR A 114 -15.33 -29.09 -10.85
CA TYR A 114 -15.51 -30.46 -10.33
C TYR A 114 -16.48 -31.33 -11.15
N GLY A 115 -16.67 -31.03 -12.43
CA GLY A 115 -17.62 -31.74 -13.30
C GLY A 115 -19.09 -31.44 -13.03
N VAL A 116 -19.41 -30.40 -12.25
CA VAL A 116 -20.79 -29.96 -12.01
C VAL A 116 -21.42 -29.49 -13.33
N PRO A 117 -22.50 -30.14 -13.80
CA PRO A 117 -23.15 -29.78 -15.05
C PRO A 117 -23.61 -28.32 -15.08
N GLY A 118 -23.29 -27.63 -16.17
CA GLY A 118 -23.69 -26.24 -16.43
C GLY A 118 -22.94 -25.17 -15.61
N ALA A 119 -22.04 -25.56 -14.69
CA ALA A 119 -21.35 -24.61 -13.84
C ALA A 119 -20.36 -23.73 -14.61
N ASP A 120 -19.68 -24.26 -15.64
CA ASP A 120 -18.75 -23.44 -16.45
C ASP A 120 -19.53 -22.47 -17.37
N GLU A 121 -20.67 -22.91 -17.87
CA GLU A 121 -21.50 -22.21 -18.85
C GLU A 121 -22.39 -21.12 -18.21
N HIS A 122 -22.90 -21.36 -17.01
CA HIS A 122 -23.94 -20.54 -16.39
C HIS A 122 -23.49 -19.79 -15.13
N SER A 123 -22.21 -19.87 -14.75
CA SER A 123 -21.65 -19.10 -13.62
C SER A 123 -20.59 -18.08 -14.03
N TYR A 124 -20.40 -17.09 -13.18
CA TYR A 124 -19.34 -16.10 -13.30
C TYR A 124 -18.14 -16.54 -12.48
N LYS A 125 -16.95 -16.43 -13.08
CA LYS A 125 -15.67 -16.71 -12.42
C LYS A 125 -15.16 -15.44 -11.75
N LEU A 126 -14.18 -15.58 -10.87
CA LEU A 126 -13.41 -14.47 -10.31
C LEU A 126 -11.92 -14.84 -10.24
N TRP A 127 -11.30 -15.05 -11.39
CA TRP A 127 -9.91 -15.52 -11.47
C TRP A 127 -9.02 -14.71 -12.43
N SER A 128 -9.59 -13.84 -13.24
CA SER A 128 -8.85 -12.93 -14.10
C SER A 128 -9.36 -11.48 -14.00
N TYR A 129 -8.59 -10.56 -14.58
CA TYR A 129 -9.03 -9.17 -14.77
C TYR A 129 -10.36 -9.13 -15.53
N GLU A 130 -10.45 -9.87 -16.64
CA GLU A 130 -11.64 -9.92 -17.49
C GLU A 130 -12.84 -10.50 -16.74
N ASP A 131 -12.64 -11.52 -15.90
CA ASP A 131 -13.68 -12.08 -15.05
C ASP A 131 -14.25 -11.04 -14.07
N ALA A 132 -13.37 -10.28 -13.39
CA ALA A 132 -13.80 -9.24 -12.46
C ALA A 132 -14.59 -8.12 -13.15
N VAL A 133 -14.17 -7.70 -14.36
CA VAL A 133 -14.89 -6.70 -15.15
C VAL A 133 -16.25 -7.23 -15.62
N LYS A 134 -16.30 -8.47 -16.15
CA LYS A 134 -17.55 -9.10 -16.56
C LYS A 134 -18.54 -9.22 -15.40
N LEU A 135 -18.05 -9.60 -14.21
CA LEU A 135 -18.89 -9.72 -13.02
C LEU A 135 -19.40 -8.34 -12.56
N LYS A 136 -18.54 -7.32 -12.54
CA LYS A 136 -18.94 -5.93 -12.27
C LYS A 136 -20.06 -5.47 -13.21
N ASP A 137 -19.89 -5.68 -14.51
CA ASP A 137 -20.89 -5.30 -15.51
C ASP A 137 -22.19 -6.08 -15.32
N ARG A 138 -22.10 -7.40 -15.05
CA ARG A 138 -23.27 -8.22 -14.72
C ARG A 138 -24.05 -7.66 -13.54
N ILE A 139 -23.38 -7.36 -12.44
CA ILE A 139 -24.02 -6.81 -11.22
C ILE A 139 -24.76 -5.50 -11.56
N HIS A 140 -24.12 -4.58 -12.27
CA HIS A 140 -24.79 -3.33 -12.68
C HIS A 140 -25.97 -3.56 -13.64
N ASN A 141 -25.85 -4.53 -14.54
CA ASN A 141 -26.88 -4.83 -15.53
C ASN A 141 -28.12 -5.45 -14.90
N VAL A 142 -27.97 -6.39 -13.95
CA VAL A 142 -29.14 -7.00 -13.29
C VAL A 142 -29.90 -6.01 -12.43
N PHE A 143 -29.22 -5.08 -11.73
CA PHE A 143 -29.89 -4.01 -10.99
C PHE A 143 -30.63 -3.05 -11.93
N ARG A 144 -30.04 -2.72 -13.10
CA ARG A 144 -30.73 -1.91 -14.11
C ARG A 144 -31.98 -2.61 -14.67
N GLN A 145 -31.88 -3.90 -14.96
CA GLN A 145 -33.01 -4.70 -15.45
C GLN A 145 -34.10 -4.79 -14.39
N ALA A 146 -33.74 -5.07 -13.14
CA ALA A 146 -34.67 -5.18 -12.03
C ALA A 146 -35.44 -3.88 -11.78
N ALA A 147 -34.80 -2.71 -11.94
CA ALA A 147 -35.47 -1.41 -11.83
C ALA A 147 -36.55 -1.17 -12.91
N CYS A 148 -36.44 -1.84 -14.06
CA CYS A 148 -37.43 -1.77 -15.14
C CYS A 148 -38.43 -2.94 -15.11
N GLU A 149 -38.24 -3.92 -14.22
CA GLU A 149 -39.05 -5.14 -14.18
C GLU A 149 -40.32 -4.95 -13.34
N THR A 150 -41.45 -5.26 -13.95
CA THR A 150 -42.79 -5.11 -13.35
C THR A 150 -43.25 -6.39 -12.66
N ASN A 151 -42.80 -7.56 -13.15
CA ASN A 151 -43.09 -8.83 -12.52
C ASN A 151 -42.21 -9.03 -11.28
N VAL A 152 -42.84 -9.11 -10.12
CA VAL A 152 -42.17 -9.24 -8.81
C VAL A 152 -41.29 -10.48 -8.72
N GLU A 153 -41.72 -11.61 -9.28
CA GLU A 153 -40.96 -12.86 -9.18
C GLU A 153 -39.72 -12.85 -10.10
N GLU A 154 -39.85 -12.29 -11.31
CA GLU A 154 -38.71 -12.07 -12.21
C GLU A 154 -37.72 -11.06 -11.62
N ARG A 155 -38.22 -10.00 -10.96
CA ARG A 155 -37.37 -9.03 -10.29
C ARG A 155 -36.60 -9.64 -9.12
N LYS A 156 -37.25 -10.44 -8.27
CA LYS A 156 -36.57 -11.19 -7.20
C LYS A 156 -35.52 -12.14 -7.76
N LYS A 157 -35.83 -12.84 -8.85
CA LYS A 157 -34.86 -13.71 -9.54
C LYS A 157 -33.62 -12.94 -9.98
N LEU A 158 -33.78 -11.81 -10.67
CA LEU A 158 -32.67 -10.95 -11.10
C LEU A 158 -31.79 -10.50 -9.93
N LEU A 159 -32.40 -10.25 -8.78
CA LEU A 159 -31.75 -9.77 -7.56
C LEU A 159 -31.30 -10.89 -6.59
N SER A 160 -31.26 -12.13 -7.05
CA SER A 160 -30.79 -13.28 -6.27
C SER A 160 -29.37 -13.68 -6.66
N PHE A 161 -28.44 -13.60 -5.71
CA PHE A 161 -27.01 -13.85 -5.90
C PHE A 161 -26.54 -15.04 -5.08
N TYR A 162 -25.86 -16.00 -5.73
CA TYR A 162 -25.23 -17.14 -5.10
C TYR A 162 -23.72 -17.07 -5.32
N VAL A 163 -22.94 -17.06 -4.24
CA VAL A 163 -21.49 -17.26 -4.29
C VAL A 163 -21.22 -18.69 -3.85
N VAL A 164 -20.60 -19.47 -4.72
CA VAL A 164 -20.30 -20.89 -4.49
C VAL A 164 -18.84 -21.02 -4.03
N GLY A 165 -18.65 -21.50 -2.81
CA GLY A 165 -17.37 -21.69 -2.14
C GLY A 165 -17.12 -20.66 -1.05
N ALA A 166 -17.44 -21.00 0.20
CA ALA A 166 -17.19 -20.17 1.38
C ALA A 166 -15.73 -20.26 1.87
N GLY A 167 -14.79 -20.35 0.93
CA GLY A 167 -13.35 -20.23 1.15
C GLY A 167 -12.90 -18.76 1.18
N PHE A 168 -11.62 -18.51 0.92
CA PHE A 168 -11.06 -17.16 0.89
C PHE A 168 -11.78 -16.27 -0.13
N THR A 169 -11.72 -16.63 -1.41
CA THR A 169 -12.25 -15.80 -2.52
C THR A 169 -13.77 -15.59 -2.43
N GLY A 170 -14.55 -16.61 -2.10
CA GLY A 170 -16.01 -16.47 -2.03
C GLY A 170 -16.46 -15.58 -0.87
N VAL A 171 -15.87 -15.74 0.32
CA VAL A 171 -16.16 -14.85 1.46
C VAL A 171 -15.78 -13.40 1.16
N GLU A 172 -14.63 -13.18 0.52
CA GLU A 172 -14.21 -11.84 0.12
C GLU A 172 -15.19 -11.22 -0.90
N MET A 173 -15.60 -11.99 -1.91
CA MET A 173 -16.54 -11.55 -2.94
C MET A 173 -17.93 -11.25 -2.36
N VAL A 174 -18.51 -12.16 -1.58
CA VAL A 174 -19.85 -11.96 -1.00
C VAL A 174 -19.84 -10.84 0.04
N GLY A 175 -18.73 -10.67 0.78
CA GLY A 175 -18.55 -9.56 1.71
C GLY A 175 -18.53 -8.20 1.02
N GLU A 176 -17.77 -8.07 -0.09
CA GLU A 176 -17.77 -6.85 -0.91
C GLU A 176 -19.13 -6.56 -1.53
N LEU A 177 -19.79 -7.59 -2.07
CA LEU A 177 -21.12 -7.47 -2.66
C LEU A 177 -22.14 -7.02 -1.60
N ALA A 178 -22.12 -7.61 -0.41
CA ALA A 178 -23.03 -7.26 0.66
C ALA A 178 -22.84 -5.82 1.18
N GLU A 179 -21.62 -5.26 1.18
CA GLU A 179 -21.43 -3.83 1.42
C GLU A 179 -21.89 -2.95 0.24
N TYR A 180 -21.89 -3.49 -0.98
CA TYR A 180 -22.23 -2.75 -2.18
C TYR A 180 -23.73 -2.69 -2.47
N VAL A 181 -24.46 -3.77 -2.15
CA VAL A 181 -25.89 -3.90 -2.42
C VAL A 181 -26.71 -2.70 -1.92
N PRO A 182 -26.53 -2.16 -0.69
CA PRO A 182 -27.27 -0.97 -0.27
C PRO A 182 -27.06 0.24 -1.19
N ILE A 183 -25.85 0.44 -1.70
CA ILE A 183 -25.51 1.54 -2.62
C ILE A 183 -26.15 1.32 -3.99
N LEU A 184 -26.19 0.07 -4.46
CA LEU A 184 -26.88 -0.29 -5.69
C LEU A 184 -28.40 -0.11 -5.54
N CYS A 185 -28.97 -0.54 -4.41
CA CYS A 185 -30.39 -0.36 -4.11
C CYS A 185 -30.78 1.11 -4.14
N GLU A 186 -30.01 1.98 -3.48
CA GLU A 186 -30.23 3.43 -3.51
C GLU A 186 -30.10 4.01 -4.93
N LYS A 187 -29.05 3.62 -5.66
CA LYS A 187 -28.78 4.12 -7.02
C LYS A 187 -29.85 3.73 -8.04
N TYR A 188 -30.40 2.53 -7.93
CA TYR A 188 -31.37 1.97 -8.87
C TYR A 188 -32.81 1.99 -8.32
N GLU A 189 -33.03 2.64 -7.18
CA GLU A 189 -34.35 2.78 -6.53
C GLU A 189 -35.04 1.45 -6.23
N ILE A 190 -34.25 0.44 -5.82
CA ILE A 190 -34.71 -0.92 -5.48
C ILE A 190 -34.81 -1.06 -3.95
N ASP A 191 -35.88 -1.69 -3.46
CA ASP A 191 -35.97 -2.04 -2.04
C ASP A 191 -34.94 -3.11 -1.68
N ARG A 192 -34.10 -2.84 -0.68
CA ARG A 192 -33.07 -3.76 -0.18
C ARG A 192 -33.63 -5.14 0.17
N ARG A 193 -34.88 -5.25 0.61
CA ARG A 193 -35.53 -6.51 1.00
C ARG A 193 -35.72 -7.48 -0.18
N GLU A 194 -35.65 -6.98 -1.41
CA GLU A 194 -35.79 -7.78 -2.62
C GLU A 194 -34.48 -8.45 -3.04
N VAL A 195 -33.34 -7.99 -2.52
CA VAL A 195 -32.01 -8.53 -2.85
C VAL A 195 -31.63 -9.64 -1.89
N THR A 196 -31.37 -10.83 -2.43
CA THR A 196 -30.93 -11.98 -1.65
C THR A 196 -29.49 -12.36 -1.98
N LEU A 197 -28.71 -12.64 -0.93
CA LEU A 197 -27.28 -12.98 -1.03
C LEU A 197 -27.06 -14.30 -0.31
N PHE A 198 -26.50 -15.28 -1.02
CA PHE A 198 -26.16 -16.58 -0.49
C PHE A 198 -24.68 -16.88 -0.68
N ASP A 199 -24.07 -17.50 0.33
CA ASP A 199 -22.73 -18.09 0.23
C ASP A 199 -22.84 -19.58 0.58
N VAL A 200 -22.49 -20.43 -0.39
CA VAL A 200 -22.79 -21.87 -0.40
C VAL A 200 -21.51 -22.67 -0.33
N ASP A 201 -21.42 -23.64 0.57
CA ASP A 201 -20.25 -24.51 0.66
C ASP A 201 -20.60 -25.94 1.11
N GLY A 202 -19.86 -26.91 0.58
CA GLY A 202 -19.99 -28.32 0.95
C GLY A 202 -19.45 -28.62 2.36
N LEU A 203 -18.62 -27.75 2.92
CA LEU A 203 -18.05 -27.88 4.25
C LEU A 203 -18.98 -27.29 5.32
N SER A 204 -18.73 -27.69 6.56
CA SER A 204 -19.52 -27.27 7.72
C SER A 204 -19.18 -25.87 8.25
N ARG A 205 -18.15 -25.22 7.70
CA ARG A 205 -17.62 -23.95 8.23
C ARG A 205 -16.96 -23.12 7.13
N VAL A 206 -17.20 -21.80 7.18
CA VAL A 206 -16.53 -20.81 6.32
C VAL A 206 -15.03 -20.74 6.63
N ILE A 207 -14.21 -20.72 5.58
CA ILE A 207 -12.74 -20.62 5.62
C ILE A 207 -12.15 -21.58 6.67
N PRO A 208 -12.19 -22.90 6.43
CA PRO A 208 -11.74 -23.91 7.41
C PRO A 208 -10.26 -23.79 7.78
N ASN A 209 -9.46 -23.12 6.95
CA ASN A 209 -8.05 -22.80 7.19
C ASN A 209 -7.82 -21.85 8.37
N LEU A 210 -8.85 -21.11 8.81
CA LEU A 210 -8.77 -20.26 9.99
C LEU A 210 -9.09 -21.06 11.27
N THR A 211 -8.74 -20.50 12.43
CA THR A 211 -9.21 -21.02 13.71
C THR A 211 -10.75 -20.96 13.78
N GLU A 212 -11.38 -21.89 14.50
CA GLU A 212 -12.85 -21.95 14.62
C GLU A 212 -13.44 -20.62 15.09
N LYS A 213 -12.77 -19.95 16.04
CA LYS A 213 -13.17 -18.65 16.55
C LYS A 213 -13.18 -17.56 15.48
N LEU A 214 -12.21 -17.56 14.57
CA LEU A 214 -12.15 -16.59 13.47
C LEU A 214 -13.20 -16.89 12.40
N SER A 215 -13.37 -18.15 11.99
CA SER A 215 -14.46 -18.52 11.08
C SER A 215 -15.83 -18.17 11.64
N ALA A 216 -16.06 -18.38 12.94
CA ALA A 216 -17.31 -17.98 13.58
C ALA A 216 -17.51 -16.45 13.57
N LYS A 217 -16.43 -15.65 13.64
CA LYS A 217 -16.52 -14.19 13.46
C LYS A 217 -16.90 -13.82 12.03
N VAL A 218 -16.33 -14.50 11.03
CA VAL A 218 -16.70 -14.31 9.61
C VAL A 218 -18.17 -14.63 9.41
N ALA A 219 -18.65 -15.80 9.84
CA ALA A 219 -20.04 -16.20 9.68
C ALA A 219 -21.02 -15.19 10.32
N ARG A 220 -20.75 -14.76 11.57
CA ARG A 220 -21.55 -13.71 12.24
C ARG A 220 -21.49 -12.36 11.52
N ARG A 221 -20.39 -12.03 10.85
CA ARG A 221 -20.28 -10.78 10.10
C ARG A 221 -21.12 -10.84 8.83
N LEU A 222 -21.03 -11.94 8.08
CA LEU A 222 -21.82 -12.18 6.87
C LEU A 222 -23.33 -12.16 7.17
N ASP A 223 -23.76 -12.86 8.22
CA ASP A 223 -25.15 -12.88 8.70
C ASP A 223 -25.66 -11.46 9.01
N LYS A 224 -24.89 -10.67 9.76
CA LYS A 224 -25.22 -9.25 10.04
C LYS A 224 -25.29 -8.36 8.80
N MET A 225 -24.67 -8.76 7.69
CA MET A 225 -24.72 -8.04 6.42
C MET A 225 -25.87 -8.52 5.52
N GLY A 226 -26.67 -9.48 5.99
CA GLY A 226 -27.80 -10.07 5.26
C GLY A 226 -27.38 -11.13 4.24
N VAL A 227 -26.24 -11.79 4.45
CA VAL A 227 -25.79 -12.95 3.65
C VAL A 227 -26.25 -14.23 4.34
N SER A 228 -26.98 -15.07 3.62
CA SER A 228 -27.43 -16.38 4.09
C SER A 228 -26.39 -17.45 3.77
N LEU A 229 -25.89 -18.14 4.80
CA LEU A 229 -24.89 -19.20 4.63
C LEU A 229 -25.58 -20.57 4.45
N ILE A 230 -25.31 -21.23 3.32
CA ILE A 230 -25.81 -22.58 3.04
C ILE A 230 -24.62 -23.55 3.08
N LEU A 231 -24.35 -24.06 4.29
CA LEU A 231 -23.23 -24.97 4.55
C LEU A 231 -23.66 -26.44 4.46
N ASN A 232 -22.68 -27.34 4.40
CA ASN A 232 -22.89 -28.78 4.17
C ASN A 232 -23.72 -29.06 2.90
N ALA A 233 -23.60 -28.18 1.90
CA ALA A 233 -24.37 -28.20 0.67
C ALA A 233 -23.43 -28.19 -0.54
N THR A 234 -23.45 -29.26 -1.32
CA THR A 234 -22.66 -29.34 -2.56
C THR A 234 -23.52 -28.92 -3.74
N VAL A 235 -22.95 -28.18 -4.70
CA VAL A 235 -23.67 -27.83 -5.93
C VAL A 235 -23.69 -29.05 -6.84
N SER A 236 -24.88 -29.46 -7.26
CA SER A 236 -25.10 -30.63 -8.12
C SER A 236 -25.39 -30.29 -9.57
N ALA A 237 -25.99 -29.12 -9.85
CA ALA A 237 -26.18 -28.58 -11.19
C ALA A 237 -26.38 -27.06 -11.13
N VAL A 238 -26.07 -26.40 -12.24
CA VAL A 238 -26.25 -24.96 -12.45
C VAL A 238 -26.92 -24.78 -13.81
N GLY A 239 -28.00 -23.99 -13.88
CA GLY A 239 -28.66 -23.63 -15.12
C GLY A 239 -28.68 -22.12 -15.35
N ASN A 240 -29.37 -21.69 -16.42
CA ASN A 240 -29.49 -20.27 -16.77
C ASN A 240 -30.11 -19.42 -15.65
N ASP A 241 -31.03 -19.99 -14.88
CA ASP A 241 -31.83 -19.30 -13.88
C ASP A 241 -32.02 -20.10 -12.58
N PHE A 242 -31.21 -21.15 -12.39
CA PHE A 242 -31.29 -22.00 -11.21
C PHE A 242 -29.94 -22.53 -10.72
N ILE A 243 -29.93 -22.92 -9.45
CA ILE A 243 -28.86 -23.69 -8.81
C ILE A 243 -29.47 -24.85 -8.01
N GLU A 244 -28.88 -26.03 -8.13
CA GLU A 244 -29.30 -27.22 -7.38
C GLU A 244 -28.28 -27.58 -6.32
N LEU A 245 -28.72 -27.60 -5.06
CA LEU A 245 -27.88 -27.88 -3.90
C LEU A 245 -28.26 -29.23 -3.29
N LYS A 246 -27.26 -30.10 -3.15
CA LYS A 246 -27.38 -31.39 -2.48
C LYS A 246 -26.92 -31.28 -1.03
N GLN A 247 -27.83 -31.57 -0.09
CA GLN A 247 -27.58 -31.68 1.35
C GLN A 247 -28.03 -33.05 1.85
N GLY A 248 -27.07 -33.94 2.15
CA GLY A 248 -27.36 -35.35 2.41
C GLY A 248 -27.99 -36.02 1.18
N ASP A 249 -29.17 -36.62 1.34
CA ASP A 249 -29.91 -37.29 0.26
C ASP A 249 -30.90 -36.38 -0.47
N LYS A 250 -31.04 -35.11 -0.05
CA LYS A 250 -31.97 -34.16 -0.66
C LYS A 250 -31.26 -33.26 -1.66
N VAL A 251 -31.87 -33.07 -2.82
CA VAL A 251 -31.49 -32.05 -3.81
C VAL A 251 -32.56 -30.98 -3.80
N ASN A 252 -32.16 -29.76 -3.46
CA ASN A 252 -33.02 -28.58 -3.43
C ASN A 252 -32.75 -27.73 -4.67
N HIS A 253 -33.81 -27.34 -5.38
CA HIS A 253 -33.74 -26.49 -6.55
C HIS A 253 -34.07 -25.04 -6.15
N TYR A 254 -33.18 -24.10 -6.47
CA TYR A 254 -33.35 -22.68 -6.16
C TYR A 254 -33.24 -21.84 -7.42
N THR A 255 -34.11 -20.83 -7.51
CA THR A 255 -34.00 -19.79 -8.53
C THR A 255 -32.80 -18.88 -8.24
N ALA A 256 -31.98 -18.60 -9.26
CA ALA A 256 -30.76 -17.81 -9.12
C ALA A 256 -30.59 -16.87 -10.32
N GLY A 257 -30.36 -15.58 -10.06
CA GLY A 257 -30.10 -14.60 -11.11
C GLY A 257 -28.62 -14.49 -11.47
N THR A 258 -27.74 -14.54 -10.48
CA THR A 258 -26.29 -14.50 -10.69
C THR A 258 -25.60 -15.50 -9.79
N ILE A 259 -24.84 -16.42 -10.38
CA ILE A 259 -24.04 -17.42 -9.67
C ILE A 259 -22.57 -17.08 -9.87
N VAL A 260 -21.81 -16.96 -8.79
CA VAL A 260 -20.37 -16.69 -8.80
C VAL A 260 -19.64 -17.92 -8.29
N TRP A 261 -18.74 -18.49 -9.07
CA TRP A 261 -18.02 -19.71 -8.73
C TRP A 261 -16.62 -19.42 -8.17
N ALA A 262 -16.40 -19.80 -6.91
CA ALA A 262 -15.16 -19.63 -6.16
C ALA A 262 -14.75 -20.90 -5.37
N ALA A 263 -15.32 -22.07 -5.71
CA ALA A 263 -15.15 -23.31 -4.93
C ALA A 263 -13.82 -24.04 -5.13
N GLY A 264 -12.97 -23.61 -6.07
CA GLY A 264 -11.64 -24.19 -6.21
C GLY A 264 -10.94 -23.85 -7.52
N ILE A 265 -9.68 -24.27 -7.57
CA ILE A 265 -8.78 -24.06 -8.71
C ILE A 265 -8.00 -25.31 -9.09
N GLN A 266 -7.44 -25.28 -10.28
CA GLN A 266 -6.51 -26.25 -10.84
C GLN A 266 -5.48 -25.52 -11.72
N SER A 267 -4.39 -26.16 -12.12
CA SER A 267 -3.38 -25.49 -12.97
C SER A 267 -3.97 -25.02 -14.31
N ALA A 268 -3.40 -23.93 -14.84
CA ALA A 268 -3.75 -23.37 -16.14
C ALA A 268 -3.60 -24.40 -17.29
N ASP A 269 -4.34 -24.19 -18.39
CA ASP A 269 -4.38 -25.11 -19.54
C ASP A 269 -3.00 -25.45 -20.09
N ILE A 270 -2.14 -24.45 -20.26
CA ILE A 270 -0.77 -24.66 -20.74
C ILE A 270 0.04 -25.57 -19.82
N THR A 271 -0.22 -25.56 -18.51
CA THR A 271 0.44 -26.48 -17.58
C THR A 271 -0.08 -27.89 -17.68
N GLN A 272 -1.37 -28.07 -17.97
CA GLN A 272 -1.94 -29.38 -18.23
C GLN A 272 -1.40 -29.95 -19.55
N GLU A 273 -1.29 -29.10 -20.58
CA GLU A 273 -0.72 -29.47 -21.87
C GLU A 273 0.77 -29.83 -21.77
N ALA A 274 1.57 -28.95 -21.17
CA ALA A 274 2.97 -29.21 -20.82
C ALA A 274 3.11 -30.50 -20.00
N GLY A 275 2.18 -30.68 -19.06
CA GLY A 275 2.05 -31.82 -18.17
C GLY A 275 1.90 -33.17 -18.85
N LYS A 276 1.46 -33.25 -20.12
CA LYS A 276 1.40 -34.52 -20.87
C LYS A 276 2.77 -35.19 -21.01
N ASN A 277 3.84 -34.38 -21.05
CA ASN A 277 5.23 -34.85 -21.10
C ASN A 277 5.95 -34.71 -19.75
N LEU A 278 5.24 -34.22 -18.72
CA LEU A 278 5.74 -34.14 -17.35
C LEU A 278 4.92 -35.08 -16.45
N GLU A 279 5.09 -34.95 -15.14
CA GLU A 279 4.35 -35.74 -14.16
C GLU A 279 3.25 -34.89 -13.51
N LEU A 280 2.00 -35.06 -13.95
CA LEU A 280 0.85 -34.39 -13.37
C LEU A 280 0.27 -35.17 -12.19
N THR A 281 -0.21 -34.44 -11.19
CA THR A 281 -0.87 -34.96 -9.99
C THR A 281 -2.12 -34.12 -9.65
N ARG A 282 -2.66 -34.29 -8.43
CA ARG A 282 -3.91 -33.68 -7.97
C ARG A 282 -3.96 -32.16 -8.27
N GLY A 283 -5.06 -31.74 -8.92
CA GLY A 283 -5.28 -30.36 -9.36
C GLY A 283 -4.57 -30.01 -10.67
N ALA A 284 -4.15 -31.03 -11.44
CA ALA A 284 -3.33 -30.90 -12.63
C ALA A 284 -2.03 -30.12 -12.37
N ARG A 285 -1.46 -30.27 -11.17
CA ARG A 285 -0.18 -29.66 -10.77
C ARG A 285 0.97 -30.58 -11.18
N VAL A 286 2.13 -30.01 -11.47
CA VAL A 286 3.33 -30.77 -11.87
C VAL A 286 4.11 -31.16 -10.62
N GLN A 287 4.43 -32.44 -10.48
CA GLN A 287 5.31 -32.94 -9.42
C GLN A 287 6.72 -32.37 -9.59
N VAL A 288 7.29 -31.84 -8.51
CA VAL A 288 8.66 -31.30 -8.50
C VAL A 288 9.54 -31.97 -7.45
N ASP A 289 10.85 -31.87 -7.68
CA ASP A 289 11.87 -32.22 -6.69
C ASP A 289 12.06 -31.11 -5.63
N SER A 290 12.97 -31.33 -4.67
CA SER A 290 13.29 -30.37 -3.61
C SER A 290 13.93 -29.07 -4.13
N TYR A 291 14.40 -29.03 -5.37
CA TYR A 291 14.99 -27.84 -6.00
C TYR A 291 13.99 -27.10 -6.91
N LEU A 292 12.72 -27.53 -6.91
CA LEU A 292 11.61 -27.03 -7.73
C LEU A 292 11.76 -27.28 -9.23
N ARG A 293 12.52 -28.32 -9.59
CA ARG A 293 12.64 -28.83 -10.96
C ARG A 293 11.59 -29.89 -11.21
N SER A 294 11.19 -30.05 -12.47
CA SER A 294 10.43 -31.21 -12.92
C SER A 294 11.20 -32.50 -12.58
N THR A 295 10.49 -33.54 -12.16
CA THR A 295 11.07 -34.87 -11.96
C THR A 295 11.53 -35.53 -13.26
N LYS A 296 11.14 -34.97 -14.42
CA LYS A 296 11.46 -35.50 -15.76
C LYS A 296 12.53 -34.70 -16.51
N ASP A 297 12.72 -33.42 -16.19
CA ASP A 297 13.69 -32.56 -16.86
C ASP A 297 14.26 -31.51 -15.88
N GLU A 298 15.55 -31.63 -15.58
CA GLU A 298 16.26 -30.72 -14.67
C GLU A 298 16.40 -29.29 -15.19
N LYS A 299 16.13 -29.05 -16.47
CA LYS A 299 16.12 -27.71 -17.08
C LYS A 299 14.76 -27.01 -16.96
N VAL A 300 13.73 -27.69 -16.46
CA VAL A 300 12.37 -27.18 -16.35
C VAL A 300 12.03 -26.99 -14.88
N TYR A 301 11.79 -25.74 -14.48
CA TYR A 301 11.37 -25.36 -13.14
C TYR A 301 9.88 -25.03 -13.13
N ILE A 302 9.17 -25.40 -12.06
CA ILE A 302 7.74 -25.13 -11.90
C ILE A 302 7.53 -24.20 -10.71
N ALA A 303 6.72 -23.16 -10.89
CA ALA A 303 6.56 -22.11 -9.90
C ALA A 303 5.10 -21.85 -9.53
N GLY A 304 4.88 -21.37 -8.30
CA GLY A 304 3.58 -20.92 -7.82
C GLY A 304 2.52 -22.02 -7.86
N ASP A 305 1.31 -21.69 -8.33
CA ASP A 305 0.17 -22.61 -8.29
C ASP A 305 0.31 -23.85 -9.18
N ASN A 306 1.29 -23.87 -10.09
CA ASN A 306 1.53 -24.95 -11.03
C ASN A 306 2.25 -26.16 -10.38
N MET A 307 2.95 -25.95 -9.26
CA MET A 307 3.77 -27.00 -8.65
C MET A 307 3.00 -27.83 -7.62
N TYR A 308 3.34 -29.11 -7.55
CA TYR A 308 3.00 -29.99 -6.45
C TYR A 308 4.28 -30.38 -5.74
N TYR A 309 4.43 -29.91 -4.51
CA TYR A 309 5.58 -30.20 -3.65
C TYR A 309 5.10 -30.41 -2.23
N VAL A 310 5.56 -31.48 -1.59
CA VAL A 310 5.35 -31.76 -0.17
C VAL A 310 6.70 -31.58 0.52
N PRO A 311 6.87 -30.55 1.36
CA PRO A 311 8.12 -30.35 2.10
C PRO A 311 8.45 -31.55 2.99
N GLU A 312 9.74 -31.79 3.21
CA GLU A 312 10.20 -32.86 4.09
C GLU A 312 9.64 -32.69 5.51
N GLY A 313 9.01 -33.75 6.04
CA GLY A 313 8.36 -33.74 7.36
C GLY A 313 6.92 -33.25 7.36
N GLU A 314 6.38 -32.81 6.22
CA GLU A 314 4.97 -32.40 6.08
C GLU A 314 4.13 -33.48 5.39
N GLU A 315 2.83 -33.53 5.70
CA GLU A 315 1.89 -34.47 5.04
C GLU A 315 1.16 -33.85 3.84
N ARG A 316 1.13 -32.51 3.78
CA ARG A 316 0.32 -31.76 2.81
C ARG A 316 1.22 -31.01 1.84
N PRO A 317 0.82 -30.90 0.56
CA PRO A 317 1.55 -30.09 -0.38
C PRO A 317 1.45 -28.62 -0.01
N VAL A 318 2.44 -27.85 -0.46
CA VAL A 318 2.43 -26.39 -0.32
C VAL A 318 1.14 -25.79 -0.89
N PRO A 319 0.56 -24.79 -0.21
CA PRO A 319 -0.70 -24.17 -0.61
C PRO A 319 -0.52 -23.26 -1.83
N GLN A 320 -1.59 -23.15 -2.63
CA GLN A 320 -1.68 -22.24 -3.78
C GLN A 320 -1.97 -20.82 -3.28
N MET A 321 -0.90 -20.10 -2.90
CA MET A 321 -0.96 -18.76 -2.32
C MET A 321 0.10 -17.85 -2.95
N VAL A 322 -0.14 -16.54 -2.86
CA VAL A 322 0.84 -15.53 -3.28
C VAL A 322 2.17 -15.69 -2.54
N GLU A 323 2.12 -15.92 -1.23
CA GLU A 323 3.33 -16.10 -0.43
C GLU A 323 4.19 -17.28 -0.92
N ASN A 324 3.55 -18.38 -1.34
CA ASN A 324 4.23 -19.52 -1.95
C ASN A 324 4.93 -19.09 -3.26
N CYS A 325 4.26 -18.28 -4.08
CA CYS A 325 4.85 -17.71 -5.29
C CYS A 325 6.08 -16.83 -5.00
N GLU A 326 6.07 -16.06 -3.90
CA GLU A 326 7.20 -15.21 -3.52
C GLU A 326 8.43 -16.03 -3.09
N GLN A 327 8.20 -17.04 -2.25
CA GLN A 327 9.25 -17.90 -1.70
C GLN A 327 9.84 -18.80 -2.79
N CYS A 328 9.00 -19.48 -3.58
CA CYS A 328 9.48 -20.38 -4.64
C CYS A 328 10.29 -19.62 -5.71
N ALA A 329 9.92 -18.36 -6.00
CA ALA A 329 10.64 -17.54 -6.96
C ALA A 329 12.08 -17.22 -6.54
N ASP A 330 12.39 -17.20 -5.23
CA ASP A 330 13.78 -17.00 -4.79
C ASP A 330 14.64 -18.25 -5.00
N THR A 331 14.12 -19.40 -4.56
CA THR A 331 14.79 -20.70 -4.72
C THR A 331 15.01 -21.04 -6.19
N ILE A 332 14.01 -20.86 -7.06
CA ILE A 332 14.16 -21.09 -8.51
C ILE A 332 15.23 -20.16 -9.10
N ALA A 333 15.21 -18.87 -8.77
CA ALA A 333 16.19 -17.92 -9.28
C ALA A 333 17.62 -18.25 -8.79
N HIS A 334 17.76 -18.77 -7.57
CA HIS A 334 19.04 -19.26 -7.05
C HIS A 334 19.53 -20.49 -7.79
N ASN A 335 18.70 -21.51 -7.89
CA ASN A 335 19.06 -22.79 -8.49
C ASN A 335 19.39 -22.65 -9.98
N ILE A 336 18.68 -21.79 -10.71
CA ILE A 336 19.02 -21.46 -12.10
C ILE A 336 20.39 -20.77 -12.18
N VAL A 337 20.74 -19.88 -11.25
CA VAL A 337 22.06 -19.22 -11.23
C VAL A 337 23.18 -20.24 -11.00
N CYS A 338 23.01 -21.16 -10.06
CA CYS A 338 23.94 -22.25 -9.85
C CYS A 338 24.08 -23.12 -11.10
N ALA A 339 22.96 -23.49 -11.72
CA ALA A 339 22.94 -24.35 -12.91
C ALA A 339 23.52 -23.69 -14.16
N VAL A 340 23.35 -22.37 -14.35
CA VAL A 340 23.93 -21.61 -15.46
C VAL A 340 25.43 -21.44 -15.29
N ASN A 341 25.89 -21.13 -14.07
CA ASN A 341 27.31 -20.87 -13.82
C ASN A 341 28.12 -22.16 -13.65
N GLY A 342 27.47 -23.31 -13.37
CA GLY A 342 28.13 -24.58 -13.07
C GLY A 342 28.88 -24.58 -11.73
N GLN A 343 28.54 -23.67 -10.83
CA GLN A 343 29.22 -23.46 -9.55
C GLN A 343 28.22 -23.00 -8.47
N GLY A 344 28.51 -23.35 -7.22
CA GLY A 344 27.65 -23.09 -6.06
C GLY A 344 26.70 -24.26 -5.75
N GLU A 345 26.13 -24.22 -4.54
CA GLU A 345 25.22 -25.24 -4.04
C GLU A 345 23.77 -24.84 -4.28
N MET A 346 22.98 -25.77 -4.84
CA MET A 346 21.54 -25.57 -5.00
C MET A 346 20.84 -25.59 -3.64
N GLU A 347 19.82 -24.74 -3.52
CA GLU A 347 19.01 -24.60 -2.33
C GLU A 347 17.77 -25.50 -2.41
N SER A 348 17.58 -26.33 -1.39
CA SER A 348 16.34 -27.09 -1.19
C SER A 348 15.22 -26.17 -0.70
N TYR A 349 14.02 -26.33 -1.27
CA TYR A 349 12.86 -25.52 -0.97
C TYR A 349 12.23 -25.92 0.37
N LYS A 350 12.34 -25.01 1.34
CA LYS A 350 11.82 -25.16 2.71
C LYS A 350 10.97 -23.93 3.07
N PRO A 351 9.71 -23.88 2.58
CA PRO A 351 8.87 -22.71 2.79
C PRO A 351 8.39 -22.57 4.23
N SER A 352 8.15 -21.33 4.63
CA SER A 352 7.61 -20.97 5.94
C SER A 352 6.55 -19.89 5.77
N PHE A 353 5.29 -20.24 5.95
CA PHE A 353 4.15 -19.33 5.73
C PHE A 353 3.87 -18.47 6.97
N HIS A 354 3.61 -17.18 6.75
CA HIS A 354 3.34 -16.20 7.82
C HIS A 354 1.86 -16.04 8.15
N GLY A 355 0.99 -16.78 7.46
CA GLY A 355 -0.44 -16.87 7.75
C GLY A 355 -1.32 -16.30 6.65
N VAL A 356 -2.59 -16.05 6.97
CA VAL A 356 -3.62 -15.65 5.99
C VAL A 356 -4.51 -14.54 6.53
N MET A 357 -5.00 -13.69 5.63
CA MET A 357 -5.95 -12.62 5.95
C MET A 357 -7.11 -12.68 4.97
N VAL A 358 -8.29 -12.32 5.44
CA VAL A 358 -9.52 -12.33 4.64
C VAL A 358 -10.29 -11.06 4.91
N SER A 359 -10.63 -10.34 3.84
CA SER A 359 -11.53 -9.20 3.92
C SER A 359 -13.00 -9.63 3.87
N ILE A 360 -13.88 -8.92 4.57
CA ILE A 360 -15.33 -9.12 4.52
C ILE A 360 -15.93 -7.74 4.24
N GLY A 361 -15.91 -7.38 2.96
CA GLY A 361 -16.08 -6.02 2.48
C GLY A 361 -14.87 -5.13 2.78
N GLY A 362 -15.01 -3.83 2.52
CA GLY A 362 -13.93 -2.86 2.72
C GLY A 362 -13.68 -2.49 4.18
N ARG A 363 -14.58 -2.84 5.12
CA ARG A 363 -14.54 -2.32 6.51
C ARG A 363 -14.17 -3.34 7.58
N TYR A 364 -14.24 -4.63 7.29
CA TYR A 364 -14.00 -5.69 8.26
C TYR A 364 -13.10 -6.76 7.66
N GLY A 365 -12.28 -7.40 8.50
CA GLY A 365 -11.40 -8.49 8.09
C GLY A 365 -11.08 -9.41 9.26
N VAL A 366 -10.53 -10.57 8.96
CA VAL A 366 -9.92 -11.47 9.93
C VAL A 366 -8.54 -11.87 9.45
N ALA A 367 -7.61 -12.09 10.36
CA ALA A 367 -6.27 -12.54 10.02
C ALA A 367 -5.76 -13.54 11.06
N TYR A 368 -5.09 -14.58 10.58
CA TYR A 368 -4.32 -15.49 11.40
C TYR A 368 -2.88 -15.42 10.92
N VAL A 369 -2.05 -14.66 11.63
CA VAL A 369 -0.73 -14.21 11.15
C VAL A 369 0.33 -14.27 12.24
N GLY A 370 1.57 -14.50 11.85
CA GLY A 370 2.70 -14.53 12.78
C GLY A 370 3.89 -15.29 12.20
N THR A 371 4.62 -15.95 13.08
CA THR A 371 5.72 -16.87 12.71
C THR A 371 5.23 -18.32 12.83
N PRO A 372 5.90 -19.30 12.20
CA PRO A 372 5.53 -20.71 12.37
C PRO A 372 5.43 -21.18 13.83
N LYS A 373 6.19 -20.54 14.73
CA LYS A 373 6.18 -20.85 16.18
C LYS A 373 5.09 -20.13 16.96
N HIS A 374 4.65 -18.95 16.50
CA HIS A 374 3.73 -18.07 17.22
C HIS A 374 2.81 -17.34 16.24
N MET A 375 1.55 -17.78 16.19
CA MET A 375 0.50 -17.20 15.33
C MET A 375 -0.56 -16.46 16.16
N PHE A 376 -1.04 -15.33 15.65
CA PHE A 376 -2.00 -14.46 16.31
C PHE A 376 -3.31 -14.37 15.53
N SER A 377 -4.43 -14.40 16.24
CA SER A 377 -5.77 -14.18 15.66
C SER A 377 -6.18 -12.72 15.79
N LEU A 378 -6.19 -12.00 14.67
CA LEU A 378 -6.58 -10.59 14.57
C LEU A 378 -7.96 -10.46 13.92
N ALA A 379 -8.66 -9.36 14.24
CA ALA A 379 -9.96 -9.06 13.64
C ALA A 379 -10.12 -7.56 13.38
N SER A 380 -11.00 -7.23 12.45
CA SER A 380 -11.37 -5.87 12.04
C SER A 380 -10.15 -5.02 11.72
N PHE A 381 -9.94 -3.91 12.45
CA PHE A 381 -8.90 -2.92 12.18
C PHE A 381 -7.51 -3.54 12.00
N PHE A 382 -7.05 -4.36 12.95
CA PHE A 382 -5.71 -4.95 12.88
C PHE A 382 -5.58 -5.96 11.73
N ALA A 383 -6.63 -6.73 11.44
CA ALA A 383 -6.61 -7.67 10.32
C ALA A 383 -6.56 -6.93 8.96
N MET A 384 -7.35 -5.87 8.81
CA MET A 384 -7.34 -5.04 7.60
C MET A 384 -6.01 -4.30 7.45
N PHE A 385 -5.48 -3.74 8.53
CA PHE A 385 -4.14 -3.15 8.54
C PHE A 385 -3.09 -4.15 8.06
N THR A 386 -3.12 -5.39 8.57
CA THR A 386 -2.21 -6.46 8.12
C THR A 386 -2.38 -6.77 6.63
N LYS A 387 -3.62 -6.92 6.12
CA LYS A 387 -3.90 -7.12 4.68
C LYS A 387 -3.22 -6.02 3.85
N HIS A 388 -3.51 -4.74 4.15
CA HIS A 388 -2.97 -3.64 3.36
C HIS A 388 -1.46 -3.49 3.51
N PHE A 389 -0.90 -3.78 4.69
CA PHE A 389 0.55 -3.77 4.94
C PHE A 389 1.29 -4.83 4.12
N ILE A 390 0.76 -6.05 4.04
CA ILE A 390 1.36 -7.12 3.23
C ILE A 390 1.27 -6.80 1.73
N ASN A 391 0.16 -6.23 1.28
CA ASN A 391 0.06 -5.72 -0.09
C ASN A 391 1.14 -4.66 -0.40
N ILE A 392 1.41 -3.74 0.55
CA ILE A 392 2.48 -2.74 0.42
C ILE A 392 3.86 -3.43 0.31
N ILE A 393 4.15 -4.45 1.14
CA ILE A 393 5.40 -5.22 1.05
C ILE A 393 5.55 -5.85 -0.34
N TYR A 394 4.49 -6.48 -0.86
CA TYR A 394 4.49 -7.04 -2.20
C TYR A 394 4.77 -5.97 -3.27
N PHE A 395 4.11 -4.81 -3.18
CA PHE A 395 4.31 -3.72 -4.15
C PHE A 395 5.74 -3.15 -4.12
N ILE A 396 6.38 -3.08 -2.96
CA ILE A 396 7.79 -2.70 -2.84
C ILE A 396 8.65 -3.67 -3.66
N GLN A 397 8.37 -4.97 -3.57
CA GLN A 397 9.09 -5.99 -4.33
C GLN A 397 8.86 -5.89 -5.84
N VAL A 398 7.68 -5.49 -6.32
CA VAL A 398 7.31 -5.47 -7.75
C VAL A 398 7.54 -4.13 -8.46
N LEU A 399 7.04 -3.03 -7.92
CA LEU A 399 7.11 -1.70 -8.53
C LEU A 399 7.61 -0.62 -7.55
N GLY A 400 8.20 -1.00 -6.43
CA GLY A 400 8.77 -0.07 -5.46
C GLY A 400 7.75 0.97 -4.98
N TRP A 401 8.24 2.18 -4.71
CA TRP A 401 7.42 3.25 -4.13
C TRP A 401 6.28 3.74 -5.03
N ASN A 402 6.43 3.72 -6.36
CA ASN A 402 5.37 4.19 -7.26
C ASN A 402 4.05 3.42 -7.05
N LYS A 403 4.11 2.08 -7.00
CA LYS A 403 2.89 1.29 -6.81
C LYS A 403 2.37 1.41 -5.37
N VAL A 404 3.24 1.56 -4.38
CA VAL A 404 2.82 1.85 -2.99
C VAL A 404 2.01 3.13 -2.93
N PHE A 405 2.48 4.22 -3.54
CA PHE A 405 1.73 5.48 -3.57
C PHE A 405 0.41 5.37 -4.32
N SER A 406 0.40 4.71 -5.49
CA SER A 406 -0.83 4.48 -6.26
C SER A 406 -1.83 3.66 -5.44
N TYR A 407 -1.39 2.58 -4.81
CA TYR A 407 -2.23 1.73 -3.97
C TYR A 407 -2.78 2.50 -2.75
N ILE A 408 -1.92 3.21 -2.01
CA ILE A 408 -2.36 4.00 -0.84
C ILE A 408 -3.39 5.05 -1.27
N LYS A 409 -3.18 5.69 -2.42
CA LYS A 409 -4.14 6.66 -2.95
C LYS A 409 -5.50 6.03 -3.24
N HIS A 410 -5.54 4.83 -3.81
CA HIS A 410 -6.79 4.14 -4.12
C HIS A 410 -7.50 3.60 -2.88
N GLU A 411 -6.77 2.93 -1.98
CA GLU A 411 -7.34 2.31 -0.78
C GLU A 411 -7.68 3.29 0.36
N PHE A 412 -7.01 4.44 0.41
CA PHE A 412 -7.14 5.38 1.54
C PHE A 412 -7.59 6.78 1.13
N PHE A 413 -7.11 7.34 0.02
CA PHE A 413 -7.38 8.74 -0.33
C PHE A 413 -8.48 8.96 -1.37
N THR A 414 -8.94 7.90 -2.05
CA THR A 414 -9.98 8.01 -3.11
C THR A 414 -11.09 6.96 -2.94
N ILE A 415 -11.36 6.59 -1.69
CA ILE A 415 -12.34 5.58 -1.29
C ILE A 415 -13.75 5.96 -1.74
N ARG A 416 -14.39 5.05 -2.47
CA ARG A 416 -15.80 5.19 -2.86
C ARG A 416 -16.71 4.79 -1.71
N ASN A 417 -17.70 5.63 -1.41
CA ASN A 417 -18.75 5.35 -0.42
C ASN A 417 -18.24 4.95 0.97
N CYS A 418 -17.08 5.47 1.39
CA CYS A 418 -16.45 5.16 2.68
C CYS A 418 -16.22 3.65 2.93
N ARG A 419 -16.07 2.85 1.87
CA ARG A 419 -15.79 1.41 1.94
C ARG A 419 -14.31 1.17 2.19
N SER A 420 -13.85 1.50 3.39
CA SER A 420 -12.50 1.22 3.88
C SER A 420 -12.54 1.06 5.39
N PHE A 421 -11.57 0.36 5.97
CA PHE A 421 -11.51 0.17 7.42
C PHE A 421 -11.21 1.47 8.19
N VAL A 422 -10.77 2.52 7.48
CA VAL A 422 -10.63 3.89 8.00
C VAL A 422 -11.78 4.82 7.59
N GLY A 423 -12.86 4.27 7.01
CA GLY A 423 -14.03 5.02 6.59
C GLY A 423 -13.74 6.12 5.57
N GLY A 424 -14.41 7.26 5.73
CA GLY A 424 -14.25 8.42 4.84
C GLY A 424 -13.16 9.43 5.26
N HIS A 425 -12.46 9.20 6.38
CA HIS A 425 -11.59 10.20 7.02
C HIS A 425 -10.52 10.78 6.10
N PHE A 426 -10.00 9.96 5.18
CA PHE A 426 -8.91 10.35 4.27
C PHE A 426 -9.38 10.60 2.83
N SER A 427 -10.66 10.37 2.51
CA SER A 427 -11.13 10.30 1.12
C SER A 427 -11.68 11.64 0.56
N ASN A 428 -11.59 12.73 1.32
CA ASN A 428 -12.25 13.97 0.93
C ASN A 428 -11.44 14.72 -0.14
N ARG A 429 -12.09 15.10 -1.25
CA ARG A 429 -11.44 15.86 -2.35
C ARG A 429 -11.66 17.34 -2.13
N THR A 430 -10.67 18.04 -1.60
CA THR A 430 -10.72 19.52 -1.51
C THR A 430 -10.49 20.13 -2.90
N PRO A 431 -11.34 21.07 -3.36
CA PRO A 431 -11.10 21.78 -4.60
C PRO A 431 -9.76 22.53 -4.56
N SER A 432 -8.86 22.22 -5.50
CA SER A 432 -7.47 22.70 -5.47
C SER A 432 -7.34 24.22 -5.69
N PHE A 433 -8.35 24.88 -6.26
CA PHE A 433 -8.32 26.33 -6.45
C PHE A 433 -8.40 27.10 -5.12
N LEU A 434 -8.96 26.49 -4.06
CA LEU A 434 -9.01 27.10 -2.74
C LEU A 434 -7.61 27.28 -2.12
N LEU A 435 -6.63 26.49 -2.58
CA LEU A 435 -5.25 26.56 -2.10
C LEU A 435 -4.44 27.71 -2.73
N ILE A 436 -4.94 28.39 -3.77
CA ILE A 436 -4.18 29.43 -4.49
C ILE A 436 -3.82 30.59 -3.56
N PHE A 437 -4.78 31.08 -2.78
CA PHE A 437 -4.55 32.20 -1.86
C PHE A 437 -3.50 31.86 -0.81
N LEU A 438 -3.61 30.66 -0.23
CA LEU A 438 -2.63 30.16 0.73
C LEU A 438 -1.25 29.95 0.09
N ARG A 439 -1.20 29.49 -1.16
CA ARG A 439 0.03 29.29 -1.94
C ARG A 439 0.76 30.61 -2.19
N ILE A 440 0.04 31.62 -2.68
CA ILE A 440 0.59 32.95 -2.96
C ILE A 440 1.02 33.61 -1.65
N TRP A 441 0.21 33.51 -0.59
CA TRP A 441 0.53 34.08 0.71
C TRP A 441 1.76 33.45 1.34
N LEU A 442 1.83 32.11 1.42
CA LEU A 442 3.02 31.41 1.91
C LEU A 442 4.27 31.78 1.10
N GLY A 443 4.12 31.86 -0.23
CA GLY A 443 5.22 32.28 -1.09
C GLY A 443 5.67 33.72 -0.84
N ALA A 444 4.73 34.65 -0.66
CA ALA A 444 5.01 36.05 -0.35
C ALA A 444 5.75 36.20 0.99
N VAL A 445 5.37 35.44 2.01
CA VAL A 445 6.05 35.44 3.31
C VAL A 445 7.48 34.92 3.19
N TRP A 446 7.72 33.84 2.43
CA TRP A 446 9.08 33.36 2.19
C TRP A 446 9.96 34.35 1.42
N VAL A 447 9.40 35.03 0.40
CA VAL A 447 10.11 36.12 -0.29
C VAL A 447 10.42 37.25 0.68
N TYR A 448 9.45 37.64 1.51
CA TYR A 448 9.63 38.70 2.50
C TYR A 448 10.76 38.37 3.49
N GLU A 449 10.75 37.19 4.09
CA GLU A 449 11.80 36.74 5.03
C GLU A 449 13.19 36.74 4.38
N GLY A 450 13.30 36.21 3.16
CA GLY A 450 14.58 36.19 2.43
C GLY A 450 15.07 37.60 2.08
N VAL A 451 14.19 38.48 1.60
CA VAL A 451 14.54 39.87 1.27
C VAL A 451 14.95 40.65 2.51
N MET A 452 14.26 40.48 3.64
CA MET A 452 14.62 41.16 4.89
C MET A 452 16.01 40.76 5.37
N LYS A 453 16.39 39.48 5.26
CA LYS A 453 17.75 39.03 5.59
C LYS A 453 18.82 39.63 4.66
N ILE A 454 18.51 39.83 3.38
CA ILE A 454 19.42 40.55 2.46
C ILE A 454 19.60 41.99 2.93
N VAL A 455 18.52 42.68 3.28
CA VAL A 455 18.54 44.06 3.80
C VAL A 455 19.30 44.17 5.12
N GLU A 456 19.15 43.19 6.01
CA GLU A 456 19.89 43.07 7.29
C GLU A 456 21.38 42.72 7.11
N GLY A 457 21.84 42.53 5.88
CA GLY A 457 23.25 42.31 5.57
C GLY A 457 23.74 40.87 5.81
N TRP A 458 22.86 39.87 5.71
CA TRP A 458 23.23 38.44 5.82
C TRP A 458 24.18 37.97 4.71
N PHE A 459 24.46 38.76 3.67
CA PHE A 459 25.48 38.43 2.67
C PHE A 459 26.86 39.01 2.99
N ASN A 460 26.92 39.95 3.95
CA ASN A 460 28.10 40.77 4.18
C ASN A 460 28.89 40.32 5.41
N SER A 461 28.24 39.72 6.42
CA SER A 461 28.87 39.34 7.68
C SER A 461 28.21 38.10 8.31
N PRO A 462 28.96 37.22 9.00
CA PRO A 462 28.40 36.03 9.62
C PRO A 462 27.45 36.43 10.75
N LYS A 463 26.18 36.02 10.66
CA LYS A 463 25.12 36.36 11.65
C LYS A 463 24.60 35.15 12.40
N LEU A 464 24.89 33.93 11.96
CA LEU A 464 24.33 32.70 12.53
C LEU A 464 24.71 32.49 14.00
N ASN A 465 25.92 32.84 14.40
CA ASN A 465 26.36 32.71 15.80
C ASN A 465 25.52 33.58 16.74
N ASP A 466 25.34 34.86 16.40
CA ASP A 466 24.52 35.80 17.18
C ASP A 466 23.03 35.39 17.13
N PHE A 467 22.56 34.92 15.99
CA PHE A 467 21.19 34.48 15.77
C PHE A 467 20.81 33.27 16.64
N PHE A 468 21.61 32.19 16.60
CA PHE A 468 21.36 31.01 17.43
C PHE A 468 21.67 31.27 18.91
N GLY A 469 22.72 32.04 19.19
CA GLY A 469 23.12 32.44 20.54
C GLY A 469 22.05 33.27 21.24
N GLY A 470 21.47 34.25 20.55
CA GLY A 470 20.37 35.09 21.05
C GLY A 470 19.13 34.27 21.39
N ALA A 471 18.70 33.38 20.49
CA ALA A 471 17.57 32.49 20.74
C ALA A 471 17.81 31.58 21.95
N ASN A 472 18.97 30.92 22.02
CA ASN A 472 19.33 30.07 23.16
C ASN A 472 19.37 30.84 24.48
N THR A 473 19.91 32.06 24.47
CA THR A 473 19.98 32.92 25.65
C THR A 473 18.58 33.32 26.14
N TRP A 474 17.68 33.63 25.20
CA TRP A 474 16.29 33.95 25.52
C TRP A 474 15.52 32.76 26.11
N TYR A 475 15.62 31.57 25.52
CA TYR A 475 15.01 30.37 26.10
C TYR A 475 15.60 30.05 27.48
N ASN A 476 16.92 30.13 27.63
CA ASN A 476 17.61 29.84 28.89
C ASN A 476 17.27 30.85 29.99
N SER A 477 17.06 32.14 29.66
CA SER A 477 16.65 33.13 30.66
C SER A 477 15.29 32.80 31.26
N ILE A 478 14.33 32.36 30.44
CA ILE A 478 12.99 31.95 30.89
C ILE A 478 13.05 30.64 31.68
N LEU A 479 13.80 29.65 31.19
CA LEU A 479 13.97 28.37 31.86
C LEU A 479 14.67 28.52 33.23
N ASN A 480 15.72 29.32 33.30
CA ASN A 480 16.46 29.56 34.54
C ASN A 480 15.67 30.45 35.51
N ALA A 481 14.88 31.41 35.03
CA ALA A 481 13.96 32.17 35.86
C ALA A 481 12.93 31.26 36.54
N ALA A 482 12.38 30.27 35.82
CA ALA A 482 11.47 29.29 36.40
C ALA A 482 12.16 28.39 37.44
N THR A 483 13.40 27.93 37.17
CA THR A 483 14.19 27.15 38.14
C THR A 483 14.49 27.96 39.40
N ASN A 484 14.89 29.23 39.28
CA ASN A 484 15.20 30.10 40.42
C ASN A 484 13.96 30.43 41.28
N VAL A 485 12.77 30.52 40.68
CA VAL A 485 11.50 30.66 41.41
C VAL A 485 11.15 29.37 42.16
N ALA A 486 11.38 28.20 41.54
CA ALA A 486 11.19 26.91 42.21
C ALA A 486 12.17 26.71 43.38
N THR A 487 13.45 27.07 43.22
CA THR A 487 14.45 27.00 44.30
C THR A 487 14.13 27.97 45.43
N LYS A 488 13.72 29.21 45.12
CA LYS A 488 13.30 30.18 46.14
C LYS A 488 12.03 29.75 46.89
N ALA A 489 11.07 29.12 46.22
CA ALA A 489 9.87 28.58 46.89
C ALA A 489 10.20 27.41 47.84
N VAL A 490 11.24 26.63 47.52
CA VAL A 490 11.75 25.55 48.39
C VAL A 490 12.57 26.12 49.56
N GLU A 491 13.36 27.18 49.35
CA GLU A 491 14.12 27.85 50.41
C GLU A 491 13.20 28.68 51.35
N SER A 492 12.15 29.33 50.84
CA SER A 492 11.17 30.07 51.65
C SER A 492 10.17 29.18 52.38
N GLY A 493 10.03 27.90 51.98
CA GLY A 493 9.21 26.91 52.69
C GLY A 493 9.86 26.38 53.96
N ALA A 494 11.13 26.72 54.22
CA ALA A 494 11.90 26.26 55.38
C ALA A 494 12.15 27.35 56.44
N ALA A 495 11.70 28.60 56.23
CA ALA A 495 11.80 29.68 57.22
C ALA A 495 10.47 30.43 57.36
N ASP A 496 10.04 30.58 58.61
CA ASP A 496 8.89 31.33 59.14
C ASP A 496 7.49 30.71 59.08
N ALA A 497 7.26 29.85 60.07
CA ALA A 497 6.15 30.07 60.99
C ALA A 497 6.46 31.33 61.84
N THR A 498 5.53 32.30 61.88
CA THR A 498 5.17 33.24 62.97
C THR A 498 4.93 34.69 62.49
N SER A 499 3.80 35.25 62.94
CA SER A 499 3.42 36.68 63.05
C SER A 499 2.74 37.44 61.89
N SER A 500 1.45 37.72 62.14
CA SER A 500 0.69 38.99 62.03
C SER A 500 0.72 39.90 60.78
N ALA A 501 -0.49 40.35 60.45
CA ALA A 501 -0.88 41.38 59.49
C ALA A 501 -0.31 42.79 59.75
N THR A 502 0.02 43.52 58.67
CA THR A 502 -0.31 44.94 58.43
C THR A 502 0.09 45.40 57.02
N ALA A 503 -0.60 46.41 56.50
CA ALA A 503 -0.42 47.00 55.18
C ALA A 503 0.59 48.18 55.16
N SER A 504 0.98 48.56 53.94
CA SER A 504 1.57 49.83 53.47
C SER A 504 3.09 50.01 53.48
N GLY A 505 3.62 50.48 52.33
CA GLY A 505 4.91 51.19 52.25
C GLY A 505 5.82 50.83 51.06
N GLY A 506 5.67 51.58 49.96
CA GLY A 506 6.75 52.11 49.08
C GLY A 506 7.94 51.23 48.66
N GLY A 507 8.07 51.04 47.33
CA GLY A 507 9.30 50.58 46.69
C GLY A 507 9.13 50.41 45.18
N GLU A 508 9.21 51.51 44.42
CA GLU A 508 9.43 51.44 42.97
C GLU A 508 10.79 50.78 42.67
N GLY A 509 10.78 49.72 41.88
CA GLY A 509 11.99 49.04 41.44
C GLY A 509 11.72 47.78 40.62
N ALA A 510 11.73 47.92 39.29
CA ALA A 510 11.82 46.85 38.29
C ALA A 510 10.66 45.84 38.20
N ALA A 511 9.57 46.23 37.52
CA ALA A 511 8.66 45.29 36.90
C ALA A 511 9.33 44.62 35.67
N GLN A 512 10.14 43.59 35.89
CA GLN A 512 10.57 42.67 34.83
C GLN A 512 9.51 41.58 34.70
N ALA A 513 8.75 41.60 33.59
CA ALA A 513 7.85 40.51 33.24
C ALA A 513 8.68 39.25 32.97
N ALA A 514 8.86 38.41 33.99
CA ALA A 514 9.52 37.12 33.83
C ALA A 514 8.63 36.22 32.95
N GLY A 515 9.17 35.80 31.80
CA GLY A 515 8.51 34.83 30.93
C GLY A 515 8.17 33.53 31.67
N GLN A 516 7.23 32.76 31.14
CA GLN A 516 6.67 31.58 31.78
C GLN A 516 6.98 30.30 31.00
N VAL A 517 7.37 29.24 31.70
CA VAL A 517 7.53 27.90 31.10
C VAL A 517 6.17 27.20 31.09
N LEU A 518 5.75 26.71 29.92
CA LEU A 518 4.49 26.00 29.73
C LEU A 518 4.70 24.48 29.66
N MET A 519 5.73 24.04 28.91
CA MET A 519 6.14 22.64 28.87
C MET A 519 7.66 22.55 28.73
N ASN A 520 8.28 21.66 29.50
CA ASN A 520 9.70 21.35 29.38
C ASN A 520 9.90 19.89 29.79
N PHE A 521 9.87 18.97 28.83
CA PHE A 521 10.08 17.55 29.10
C PHE A 521 11.05 16.93 28.11
N ASN A 522 11.79 15.94 28.59
CA ASN A 522 12.79 15.22 27.81
C ASN A 522 12.29 13.80 27.55
N PHE A 523 12.23 13.42 26.27
CA PHE A 523 11.87 12.07 25.86
C PHE A 523 13.14 11.23 25.70
N LEU A 524 13.40 10.36 26.69
CA LEU A 524 14.49 9.37 26.69
C LEU A 524 15.91 9.95 26.48
N GLY A 525 16.12 11.25 26.75
CA GLY A 525 17.41 11.90 26.50
C GLY A 525 17.67 12.22 25.02
N LEU A 526 16.74 11.90 24.13
CA LEU A 526 16.90 12.01 22.68
C LEU A 526 16.31 13.30 22.11
N VAL A 527 15.20 13.79 22.68
CA VAL A 527 14.51 15.01 22.22
C VAL A 527 13.91 15.74 23.41
N LYS A 528 14.20 17.03 23.53
CA LYS A 528 13.65 17.89 24.58
C LYS A 528 12.64 18.86 23.98
N PHE A 529 11.41 18.80 24.48
CA PHE A 529 10.29 19.64 24.06
C PHE A 529 10.23 20.86 24.97
N ILE A 530 10.41 22.06 24.40
CA ILE A 530 10.42 23.32 25.15
C ILE A 530 9.32 24.22 24.61
N PHE A 531 8.38 24.59 25.47
CA PHE A 531 7.31 25.52 25.16
C PHE A 531 7.26 26.60 26.23
N VAL A 532 7.45 27.85 25.82
CA VAL A 532 7.58 29.01 26.73
C VAL A 532 6.73 30.18 26.23
N SER A 533 6.39 31.08 27.16
CA SER A 533 5.88 32.41 26.85
C SER A 533 6.90 33.47 27.26
N GLY A 534 7.11 34.47 26.39
CA GLY A 534 7.93 35.64 26.69
C GLY A 534 7.30 36.58 27.74
N LYS A 535 6.02 36.41 28.07
CA LYS A 535 5.27 37.19 29.06
C LYS A 535 4.51 36.27 30.02
N LYS A 536 3.87 36.85 31.03
CA LYS A 536 2.88 36.12 31.84
C LYS A 536 1.75 35.64 30.94
N LEU A 537 1.26 34.41 31.16
CA LEU A 537 0.25 33.81 30.28
C LEU A 537 -1.02 34.66 30.14
N SER A 538 -1.41 35.40 31.18
CA SER A 538 -2.57 36.32 31.18
C SER A 538 -2.45 37.49 30.18
N GLU A 539 -1.23 37.83 29.78
CA GLU A 539 -0.92 38.96 28.89
C GLU A 539 -0.30 38.49 27.57
N SER A 540 -0.18 37.17 27.38
CA SER A 540 0.53 36.57 26.26
C SER A 540 -0.38 36.44 25.03
N THR A 541 0.17 36.76 23.86
CA THR A 541 -0.44 36.50 22.55
C THR A 541 0.29 35.38 21.81
N LEU A 542 -0.19 34.99 20.63
CA LEU A 542 0.51 34.01 19.78
C LEU A 542 1.92 34.44 19.38
N ASN A 543 2.22 35.74 19.42
CA ASN A 543 3.56 36.28 19.13
C ASN A 543 4.52 36.09 20.31
N ASP A 544 4.00 35.90 21.53
CA ASP A 544 4.80 35.75 22.74
C ASP A 544 5.05 34.26 23.08
N LEU A 545 4.28 33.35 22.47
CA LEU A 545 4.38 31.89 22.67
C LEU A 545 5.36 31.28 21.68
N ALA A 546 6.38 30.59 22.16
CA ALA A 546 7.43 30.00 21.33
C ALA A 546 7.70 28.53 21.68
N PHE A 547 7.83 27.71 20.65
CA PHE A 547 8.06 26.27 20.74
C PHE A 547 9.39 25.88 20.09
N LYS A 548 10.15 25.02 20.77
CA LYS A 548 11.44 24.53 20.33
C LYS A 548 11.57 23.02 20.57
N LEU A 549 12.10 22.32 19.57
CA LEU A 549 12.52 20.91 19.65
C LEU A 549 14.02 20.84 19.80
N ASP A 550 14.50 20.74 21.03
CA ASP A 550 15.92 20.66 21.31
C ASP A 550 16.43 19.23 21.09
N ILE A 551 17.16 19.03 19.98
CA ILE A 551 17.69 17.73 19.54
C ILE A 551 19.23 17.75 19.70
N PRO A 552 19.82 16.90 20.58
CA PRO A 552 21.26 16.89 20.83
C PRO A 552 22.11 16.71 19.57
N LEU A 553 21.68 15.86 18.64
CA LEU A 553 22.36 15.65 17.36
C LEU A 553 22.40 16.92 16.49
N MET A 554 21.31 17.69 16.47
CA MET A 554 21.23 18.94 15.73
C MET A 554 22.14 20.00 16.35
N ASN A 555 22.14 20.12 17.69
CA ASN A 555 23.03 21.04 18.39
C ASN A 555 24.49 20.69 18.16
N TRP A 556 24.84 19.40 18.19
CA TRP A 556 26.20 18.95 17.87
C TRP A 556 26.60 19.39 16.46
N PHE A 557 25.73 19.15 15.47
CA PHE A 557 25.95 19.52 14.08
C PHE A 557 26.17 21.04 13.94
N VAL A 558 25.30 21.86 14.51
CA VAL A 558 25.42 23.33 14.46
C VAL A 558 26.70 23.82 15.14
N ASN A 559 26.98 23.33 16.35
CA ASN A 559 28.10 23.82 17.17
C ASN A 559 29.47 23.32 16.71
N HIS A 560 29.57 22.19 16.01
CA HIS A 560 30.87 21.63 15.60
C HIS A 560 31.17 21.85 14.11
N LEU A 561 30.14 21.89 13.25
CA LEU A 561 30.36 22.01 11.80
C LEU A 561 30.07 23.40 11.27
N ILE A 562 29.12 24.14 11.84
CA ILE A 562 28.70 25.44 11.29
C ILE A 562 29.36 26.59 12.04
N LEU A 563 29.07 26.74 13.34
CA LEU A 563 29.47 27.90 14.13
C LEU A 563 30.99 28.11 14.27
N PRO A 564 31.86 27.07 14.33
CA PRO A 564 33.30 27.30 14.47
C PRO A 564 33.98 27.94 13.26
N TYR A 565 33.35 27.89 12.08
CA TYR A 565 33.98 28.28 10.82
C TYR A 565 33.21 29.41 10.14
N ASN A 566 33.75 30.63 10.13
CA ASN A 566 33.12 31.80 9.50
C ASN A 566 32.75 31.57 8.02
N GLY A 567 33.57 30.83 7.28
CA GLY A 567 33.28 30.45 5.89
C GLY A 567 32.06 29.53 5.76
N MET A 568 31.90 28.58 6.70
CA MET A 568 30.73 27.69 6.72
C MET A 568 29.47 28.44 7.16
N GLN A 569 29.58 29.35 8.14
CA GLN A 569 28.48 30.22 8.53
C GLN A 569 27.98 31.04 7.33
N MET A 570 28.92 31.66 6.60
CA MET A 570 28.59 32.46 5.42
C MET A 570 27.94 31.63 4.31
N PHE A 571 28.47 30.44 4.03
CA PHE A 571 27.89 29.53 3.05
C PHE A 571 26.45 29.13 3.42
N MET A 572 26.23 28.68 4.66
CA MET A 572 24.92 28.22 5.12
C MET A 572 23.88 29.35 5.14
N GLN A 573 24.24 30.54 5.61
CA GLN A 573 23.29 31.65 5.70
C GLN A 573 22.92 32.20 4.31
N ILE A 574 23.88 32.30 3.38
CA ILE A 574 23.60 32.67 1.98
C ILE A 574 22.70 31.63 1.34
N PHE A 575 22.99 30.33 1.54
CA PHE A 575 22.16 29.24 1.03
C PHE A 575 20.72 29.31 1.53
N ILE A 576 20.52 29.54 2.84
CA ILE A 576 19.19 29.67 3.44
C ILE A 576 18.43 30.84 2.80
N VAL A 577 19.04 32.04 2.75
CA VAL A 577 18.39 33.24 2.20
C VAL A 577 18.00 33.04 0.72
N ILE A 578 18.88 32.45 -0.08
CA ILE A 578 18.57 32.13 -1.49
C ILE A 578 17.43 31.11 -1.56
N ALA A 579 17.46 30.07 -0.72
CA ALA A 579 16.39 29.07 -0.68
C ALA A 579 15.04 29.70 -0.33
N GLU A 580 14.98 30.61 0.64
CA GLU A 580 13.75 31.33 1.04
C GLU A 580 13.15 32.11 -0.12
N VAL A 581 13.96 32.90 -0.82
CA VAL A 581 13.50 33.67 -1.99
C VAL A 581 13.04 32.74 -3.13
N LEU A 582 13.82 31.70 -3.45
CA LEU A 582 13.48 30.78 -4.53
C LEU A 582 12.21 29.96 -4.23
N ILE A 583 12.06 29.49 -2.99
CA ILE A 583 10.84 28.81 -2.54
C ILE A 583 9.65 29.77 -2.66
N GLY A 584 9.81 31.00 -2.20
CA GLY A 584 8.76 32.01 -2.26
C GLY A 584 8.27 32.29 -3.68
N LEU A 585 9.20 32.52 -4.61
CA LEU A 585 8.89 32.72 -6.03
C LEU A 585 8.29 31.48 -6.69
N ALA A 586 8.80 30.29 -6.35
CA ALA A 586 8.27 29.01 -6.85
C ALA A 586 6.82 28.78 -6.41
N LEU A 587 6.49 29.08 -5.15
CA LEU A 587 5.13 28.98 -4.63
C LEU A 587 4.20 30.01 -5.28
N ILE A 588 4.62 31.28 -5.41
CA ILE A 588 3.81 32.33 -6.07
C ILE A 588 3.51 31.96 -7.52
N GLY A 589 4.55 31.68 -8.31
CA GLY A 589 4.43 31.32 -9.72
C GLY A 589 3.79 29.94 -9.95
N GLY A 590 3.64 29.13 -8.89
CA GLY A 590 3.15 27.77 -8.98
C GLY A 590 4.05 26.86 -9.80
N LEU A 591 5.37 27.07 -9.75
CA LEU A 591 6.39 26.23 -10.39
C LEU A 591 7.02 25.33 -9.33
N ILE A 592 7.17 24.04 -9.61
CA ILE A 592 7.71 23.02 -8.71
C ILE A 592 7.15 23.13 -7.27
N THR A 593 5.84 23.39 -7.14
CA THR A 593 5.21 23.77 -5.87
C THR A 593 5.36 22.68 -4.81
N GLY A 594 5.20 21.40 -5.18
CA GLY A 594 5.37 20.28 -4.25
C GLY A 594 6.78 20.22 -3.66
N PRO A 595 7.85 20.17 -4.50
CA PRO A 595 9.22 20.29 -4.03
C PRO A 595 9.50 21.56 -3.20
N ALA A 596 9.04 22.73 -3.63
CA ALA A 596 9.23 23.98 -2.90
C ALA A 596 8.58 23.93 -1.50
N ALA A 597 7.38 23.37 -1.40
CA ALA A 597 6.68 23.15 -0.14
C ALA A 597 7.42 22.15 0.77
N ALA A 598 8.00 21.08 0.21
CA ALA A 598 8.81 20.14 0.97
C ALA A 598 10.07 20.80 1.56
N VAL A 599 10.79 21.61 0.77
CA VAL A 599 11.96 22.36 1.27
C VAL A 599 11.54 23.40 2.32
N SER A 600 10.41 24.09 2.10
CA SER A 600 9.80 24.98 3.10
C SER A 600 9.60 24.26 4.44
N LEU A 601 9.06 23.04 4.44
CA LEU A 601 8.87 22.26 5.68
C LEU A 601 10.18 21.88 6.35
N VAL A 602 11.23 21.56 5.57
CA VAL A 602 12.57 21.28 6.12
C VAL A 602 13.16 22.52 6.78
N LEU A 603 13.05 23.70 6.16
CA LEU A 603 13.52 24.96 6.75
C LEU A 603 12.76 25.29 8.04
N GLN A 604 11.43 25.15 8.03
CA GLN A 604 10.61 25.37 9.24
C GLN A 604 10.97 24.38 10.35
N PHE A 605 11.16 23.10 10.02
CA PHE A 605 11.62 22.10 11.00
C PHE A 605 13.00 22.45 11.57
N MET A 606 13.91 22.95 10.73
CA MET A 606 15.23 23.41 11.16
C MET A 606 15.11 24.60 12.13
N PHE A 607 14.24 25.58 11.86
CA PHE A 607 13.97 26.68 12.79
C PHE A 607 13.38 26.19 14.11
N VAL A 608 12.40 25.28 14.08
CA VAL A 608 11.86 24.65 15.30
C VAL A 608 12.97 24.00 16.12
N CYS A 609 13.96 23.36 15.48
CA CYS A 609 15.03 22.68 16.19
C CYS A 609 16.14 23.61 16.71
N THR A 610 16.37 24.75 16.04
CA THR A 610 17.50 25.63 16.32
C THR A 610 17.08 26.84 17.16
N THR A 611 16.37 27.79 16.55
CA THR A 611 15.89 29.02 17.21
C THR A 611 14.57 28.85 17.94
N GLY A 612 13.84 27.77 17.69
CA GLY A 612 12.41 27.69 17.97
C GLY A 612 11.59 28.50 16.97
N LEU A 613 10.27 28.31 17.03
CA LEU A 613 9.29 29.09 16.27
C LEU A 613 8.23 29.67 17.19
N TYR A 614 7.83 30.90 16.91
CA TYR A 614 6.68 31.51 17.54
C TYR A 614 5.39 30.91 16.99
N LEU A 615 4.37 30.76 17.83
CA LEU A 615 3.12 30.09 17.47
C LEU A 615 2.37 30.83 16.34
N ASN A 616 2.57 32.15 16.22
CA ASN A 616 2.08 32.95 15.10
C ASN A 616 2.63 32.54 13.72
N THR A 617 3.74 31.78 13.63
CA THR A 617 4.35 31.30 12.37
C THR A 617 3.99 29.85 12.05
N PHE A 618 3.37 29.11 12.99
CA PHE A 618 3.05 27.70 12.80
C PHE A 618 2.11 27.44 11.62
N TRP A 619 1.30 28.43 11.22
CA TRP A 619 0.47 28.32 10.02
C TRP A 619 1.31 28.03 8.76
N MET A 620 2.56 28.48 8.69
CA MET A 620 3.45 28.19 7.55
C MET A 620 3.76 26.70 7.42
N ILE A 621 3.86 25.97 8.54
CA ILE A 621 4.04 24.52 8.54
C ILE A 621 2.79 23.85 7.95
N PHE A 622 1.60 24.21 8.45
CA PHE A 622 0.35 23.64 7.95
C PHE A 622 0.08 24.00 6.48
N ALA A 623 0.41 25.24 6.08
CA ALA A 623 0.36 25.68 4.70
C ALA A 623 1.34 24.88 3.82
N GLY A 624 2.58 24.69 4.26
CA GLY A 624 3.57 23.86 3.58
C GLY A 624 3.05 22.44 3.36
N ILE A 625 2.45 21.81 4.37
CA ILE A 625 1.83 20.47 4.25
C ILE A 625 0.72 20.48 3.20
N ALA A 626 -0.17 21.47 3.24
CA ALA A 626 -1.26 21.59 2.28
C ALA A 626 -0.78 21.78 0.82
N MET A 627 0.39 22.42 0.62
CA MET A 627 0.95 22.68 -0.71
C MET A 627 1.72 21.49 -1.32
N LEU A 628 1.97 20.41 -0.58
CA LEU A 628 2.75 19.26 -1.06
C LEU A 628 2.16 18.59 -2.32
N ILE A 629 0.83 18.60 -2.46
CA ILE A 629 0.12 17.81 -3.48
C ILE A 629 -0.74 18.68 -4.38
N GLY A 630 -0.25 18.95 -5.59
CA GLY A 630 -1.08 19.45 -6.71
C GLY A 630 -1.46 20.93 -6.67
N ALA A 631 -1.03 21.68 -5.65
CA ALA A 631 -1.36 23.10 -5.50
C ALA A 631 -0.81 23.99 -6.65
N GLY A 632 0.32 23.61 -7.27
CA GLY A 632 0.91 24.36 -8.39
C GLY A 632 0.13 24.26 -9.71
N ARG A 633 -0.67 23.20 -9.91
CA ARG A 633 -1.38 22.96 -11.19
C ARG A 633 -2.56 23.91 -11.41
N THR A 634 -3.09 24.49 -10.34
CA THR A 634 -4.27 25.36 -10.42
C THR A 634 -3.77 26.80 -10.50
N PHE A 635 -3.99 27.47 -11.64
CA PHE A 635 -3.45 28.81 -11.93
C PHE A 635 -1.95 28.95 -11.59
N GLY A 636 -1.13 28.01 -12.07
CA GLY A 636 0.32 28.02 -11.85
C GLY A 636 1.09 27.31 -12.96
N ILE A 637 2.38 27.59 -13.04
CA ILE A 637 3.25 27.13 -14.13
C ILE A 637 3.38 25.61 -14.16
N ASP A 638 3.20 24.92 -13.03
CA ASP A 638 3.19 23.46 -12.94
C ASP A 638 2.18 22.80 -13.87
N TYR A 639 1.11 23.49 -14.26
CA TYR A 639 0.19 22.99 -15.28
C TYR A 639 0.91 22.69 -16.60
N TYR A 640 1.82 23.57 -17.02
CA TYR A 640 2.58 23.46 -18.27
C TYR A 640 3.92 22.75 -18.09
N ALA A 641 4.63 23.04 -17.00
CA ALA A 641 6.00 22.55 -16.77
C ALA A 641 6.04 21.10 -16.28
N MET A 642 5.14 20.69 -15.38
CA MET A 642 5.21 19.36 -14.76
C MET A 642 5.02 18.20 -15.73
N PRO A 643 4.14 18.26 -16.76
CA PRO A 643 4.08 17.19 -17.75
C PRO A 643 5.43 16.95 -18.46
N GLY A 644 6.13 18.03 -18.83
CA GLY A 644 7.47 17.97 -19.43
C GLY A 644 8.53 17.46 -18.45
N LEU A 645 8.56 18.02 -17.24
CA LEU A 645 9.48 17.62 -16.18
C LEU A 645 9.30 16.14 -15.81
N LYS A 646 8.05 15.66 -15.71
CA LYS A 646 7.73 14.24 -15.49
C LYS A 646 8.25 13.37 -16.63
N LYS A 647 8.08 13.77 -17.90
CA LYS A 647 8.62 13.02 -19.05
C LYS A 647 10.14 12.93 -18.99
N TRP A 648 10.83 14.01 -18.65
CA TRP A 648 12.29 14.02 -18.48
C TRP A 648 12.74 13.18 -17.28
N TRP A 649 12.12 13.37 -16.11
CA TRP A 649 12.41 12.63 -14.88
C TRP A 649 12.27 11.12 -15.07
N LYS A 650 11.22 10.69 -15.79
CA LYS A 650 11.00 9.29 -16.19
C LYS A 650 12.10 8.71 -17.08
N LYS A 651 12.94 9.52 -17.73
CA LYS A 651 14.08 9.02 -18.55
C LYS A 651 15.30 8.69 -17.69
N LEU A 652 15.42 9.23 -16.48
CA LEU A 652 16.59 9.03 -15.64
C LEU A 652 16.74 7.55 -15.22
N PRO A 653 17.92 6.92 -15.40
CA PRO A 653 18.10 5.49 -15.11
C PRO A 653 17.83 5.11 -13.66
N PHE A 654 18.21 5.94 -12.68
CA PHE A 654 17.96 5.66 -11.27
C PHE A 654 16.47 5.76 -10.92
N VAL A 655 15.75 6.73 -11.51
CA VAL A 655 14.30 6.91 -11.33
C VAL A 655 13.53 5.69 -11.82
N ARG A 656 13.87 5.17 -13.01
CA ARG A 656 13.25 3.95 -13.56
C ARG A 656 13.52 2.73 -12.68
N LYS A 657 14.76 2.60 -12.17
CA LYS A 657 15.19 1.46 -11.35
C LYS A 657 14.58 1.46 -9.95
N LEU A 658 14.47 2.64 -9.33
CA LEU A 658 13.92 2.86 -7.98
C LEU A 658 12.41 3.12 -7.97
N TYR A 659 11.79 3.22 -9.15
CA TYR A 659 10.38 3.50 -9.32
C TYR A 659 9.93 4.81 -8.65
N ILE A 660 10.72 5.87 -8.81
CA ILE A 660 10.41 7.19 -8.24
C ILE A 660 9.77 8.06 -9.32
N TYR A 661 8.77 7.55 -10.03
CA TYR A 661 8.05 8.33 -11.05
C TYR A 661 6.56 8.35 -10.73
N ASN A 662 6.05 9.51 -10.31
CA ASN A 662 4.62 9.71 -10.08
C ASN A 662 3.90 9.92 -11.42
N ASP A 663 2.91 9.08 -11.72
CA ASP A 663 1.97 9.33 -12.82
C ASP A 663 1.01 10.48 -12.49
#